data_AF-A0AAE4INC1-F1
#
_entry.id   AF-A0AAE4INC1-F1
#
_cell.length_a   1.000
_cell.length_b   1.000
_cell.length_c   1.000
_cell.angle_alpha   90.00
_cell.angle_beta   90.00
_cell.angle_gamma   90.00
#
_symmetry.space_group_name_H-M   'P 1'
#
loop_
_entity.id
_entity.type
_entity.pdbx_description
1 polymer ?
#
loop_
_entity_poly.entity_id
_entity_poly.type
_entity_poly.pdbx_seq_one_letter_code
_entity_poly.pdbx_strand_id
1 'polypeptide(L)'
;MIKPWPLAMLGVGVLLLLSDPGRASEGRWALCGAPLLPPVAGDPAARGSADTPVDISAERSRISGEPPQYVFSGDVRVSRADQTLTSEAIRFDSATDRVLAETGARLRDSGLLIDAASVDYSLSREQGRFTGVSEYRIAAGHFQGSAETVVREGPDISRYQQLTLSTCLPGEEFWVLRASRAQLNNQTRQGRAWNAVVAVKDVPILYTPFVQFPIGDERMSGFLAPTIGVSDANGTTVSLPWYWNIAPNYDATITPTSYWKRGLLMDTELRYLEDNLDGEIATSYLPNDERFGEDRWAINQQHQLTLGSSLTGSLSQQRVSDTEFSDDFGDEFDYRSTAFLESDAELTWAERGWLASIDAQHWQRVESTGDEPYARRPRIQLGYSPYERLGPFAYDVAGEWTDFYTDERDRQQGTELNLSPRISLPIRRLGYYLEPAVAWQYTAFDLENPTGDDAEPSVEVPIYSVDGGVYLERPETMFTGVYQTLEPRVLYRNIPDEGQGDLPSFVSSTDDGTFSRLFRGTQFGIDHTEEVTTGVTTRYINARTGREYLQFSAGQTFFLHDARERDYSDIITELRLTLPAGLSADIDYRWDPDQPTDDDLRGVLRWQDRSQQSIELGFGRERDADTTTQRADIQWLGANRQVVNLGWQREDNAGTRSLDEVDLSLALPVSASVEVFGGITRDLESHQTTEGLLGIQQSGCCHSWRLISRHGPERNDGDGPPLEQEILFELELRGLAGIGDKIQPFLSDEIDGYKPGR
;
A
#
# COMPACT_ATOMS: atom_id res chain seq x y z
N MET A 1 -5.22 -37.58 29.13
CA MET A 1 -6.54 -38.10 28.68
C MET A 1 -6.76 -37.53 27.29
N ILE A 2 -6.51 -38.35 26.25
CA ILE A 2 -6.38 -37.90 24.86
C ILE A 2 -7.78 -37.83 24.25
N LYS A 3 -8.25 -36.61 23.92
CA LYS A 3 -9.47 -36.40 23.13
C LYS A 3 -9.07 -36.06 21.69
N PRO A 4 -9.72 -36.67 20.68
CA PRO A 4 -9.26 -36.59 19.31
C PRO A 4 -9.80 -35.34 18.61
N TRP A 5 -8.89 -34.57 18.03
CA TRP A 5 -9.13 -33.83 16.78
C TRP A 5 -9.41 -34.87 15.69
N PRO A 6 -10.61 -34.88 15.08
CA PRO A 6 -10.68 -34.39 13.70
C PRO A 6 -12.09 -33.88 13.31
N LEU A 7 -12.21 -32.71 12.66
CA LEU A 7 -13.32 -32.43 11.72
C LEU A 7 -13.21 -31.09 10.98
N ALA A 8 -12.26 -30.20 11.30
CA ALA A 8 -12.11 -28.92 10.58
C ALA A 8 -11.33 -29.01 9.25
N MET A 9 -10.50 -30.02 9.02
CA MET A 9 -9.69 -30.13 7.78
C MET A 9 -10.44 -30.66 6.54
N LEU A 10 -11.72 -31.06 6.65
CA LEU A 10 -12.47 -31.65 5.54
C LEU A 10 -13.42 -30.66 4.82
N GLY A 11 -13.50 -29.40 5.27
CA GLY A 11 -14.33 -28.37 4.64
C GLY A 11 -13.64 -27.54 3.55
N VAL A 12 -12.31 -27.39 3.59
CA VAL A 12 -11.55 -26.54 2.66
C VAL A 12 -11.20 -27.29 1.35
N GLY A 13 -11.14 -28.62 1.38
CA GLY A 13 -10.74 -29.45 0.24
C GLY A 13 -11.75 -29.56 -0.91
N VAL A 14 -12.99 -29.09 -0.76
CA VAL A 14 -14.06 -29.29 -1.76
C VAL A 14 -14.43 -28.01 -2.54
N LEU A 15 -13.99 -26.83 -2.08
CA LEU A 15 -14.14 -25.58 -2.84
C LEU A 15 -12.97 -25.28 -3.78
N LEU A 16 -11.86 -26.04 -3.67
CA LEU A 16 -10.64 -25.87 -4.47
C LEU A 16 -10.71 -26.44 -5.90
N LEU A 17 -11.84 -27.03 -6.34
CA LEU A 17 -11.95 -27.73 -7.64
C LEU A 17 -12.91 -27.08 -8.65
N LEU A 18 -13.42 -25.87 -8.39
CA LEU A 18 -14.32 -25.18 -9.31
C LEU A 18 -13.91 -23.72 -9.51
N SER A 19 -12.81 -23.50 -10.23
CA SER A 19 -12.68 -22.27 -11.02
C SER A 19 -11.84 -22.58 -12.27
N ASP A 20 -12.53 -22.53 -13.42
CA ASP A 20 -11.94 -22.65 -14.75
C ASP A 20 -10.99 -21.45 -14.96
N PRO A 21 -9.76 -21.62 -15.47
CA PRO A 21 -8.88 -20.51 -15.83
C PRO A 21 -9.43 -19.81 -17.09
N GLY A 22 -10.53 -19.09 -16.92
CA GLY A 22 -11.04 -18.15 -17.91
C GLY A 22 -10.05 -17.01 -18.03
N ARG A 23 -9.39 -16.90 -19.20
CA ARG A 23 -8.50 -15.79 -19.57
C ARG A 23 -9.13 -14.45 -19.14
N ALA A 24 -8.61 -13.87 -18.07
CA ALA A 24 -8.83 -12.47 -17.77
C ALA A 24 -8.11 -11.69 -18.88
N SER A 25 -8.85 -11.11 -19.81
CA SER A 25 -8.30 -10.04 -20.62
C SER A 25 -7.94 -8.91 -19.66
N GLU A 26 -6.69 -8.47 -19.64
CA GLU A 26 -6.29 -7.32 -18.83
C GLU A 26 -6.79 -6.03 -19.48
N GLY A 27 -7.42 -5.14 -18.70
CA GLY A 27 -7.83 -3.81 -19.13
C GLY A 27 -9.16 -3.35 -18.53
N ARG A 28 -9.32 -2.02 -18.38
CA ARG A 28 -10.48 -1.34 -17.75
C ARG A 28 -11.87 -1.79 -18.29
N TRP A 29 -11.91 -2.28 -19.53
CA TRP A 29 -13.12 -2.70 -20.26
C TRP A 29 -13.15 -4.20 -20.60
N ALA A 30 -12.31 -5.00 -19.96
CA ALA A 30 -12.19 -6.44 -20.16
C ALA A 30 -13.53 -7.20 -20.08
N LEU A 31 -14.41 -6.74 -19.18
CA LEU A 31 -15.70 -7.37 -18.91
C LEU A 31 -16.80 -7.01 -19.93
N CYS A 32 -16.48 -6.20 -20.96
CA CYS A 32 -17.44 -5.79 -21.98
C CYS A 32 -17.67 -6.86 -23.07
N GLY A 33 -16.94 -7.98 -23.09
CA GLY A 33 -17.20 -9.12 -24.00
C GLY A 33 -16.95 -8.87 -25.51
N ALA A 34 -16.98 -7.62 -25.99
CA ALA A 34 -16.64 -7.20 -27.35
C ALA A 34 -16.24 -5.70 -27.36
N PRO A 35 -15.39 -5.26 -28.31
CA PRO A 35 -15.04 -3.85 -28.44
C PRO A 35 -16.26 -3.03 -28.88
N LEU A 36 -16.40 -1.81 -28.32
CA LEU A 36 -17.49 -0.90 -28.62
C LEU A 36 -17.66 -0.60 -30.12
N LEU A 37 -16.51 -0.53 -30.83
CA LEU A 37 -16.42 -0.35 -32.27
C LEU A 37 -15.72 -1.56 -32.90
N PRO A 38 -16.29 -2.19 -33.94
CA PRO A 38 -15.57 -3.20 -34.69
C PRO A 38 -14.46 -2.56 -35.54
N PRO A 39 -13.39 -3.31 -35.89
CA PRO A 39 -12.34 -2.81 -36.76
C PRO A 39 -12.88 -2.33 -38.12
N VAL A 40 -12.27 -1.30 -38.68
CA VAL A 40 -12.52 -0.80 -40.04
C VAL A 40 -11.30 -1.02 -40.93
N ALA A 41 -11.50 -1.10 -42.24
CA ALA A 41 -10.42 -1.14 -43.21
C ALA A 41 -9.95 0.28 -43.56
N GLY A 42 -8.64 0.44 -43.82
CA GLY A 42 -8.03 1.73 -44.17
C GLY A 42 -6.99 2.19 -43.15
N ASP A 43 -6.18 3.18 -43.52
CA ASP A 43 -5.16 3.77 -42.67
C ASP A 43 -5.62 5.14 -42.14
N PRO A 44 -5.83 5.30 -40.82
CA PRO A 44 -6.20 6.59 -40.23
C PRO A 44 -5.18 7.71 -40.51
N ALA A 45 -3.89 7.37 -40.68
CA ALA A 45 -2.85 8.36 -40.98
C ALA A 45 -3.05 9.02 -42.36
N ALA A 46 -3.76 8.35 -43.27
CA ALA A 46 -4.07 8.89 -44.59
C ALA A 46 -5.12 10.02 -44.56
N ARG A 47 -5.85 10.24 -43.45
CA ARG A 47 -6.87 11.32 -43.36
C ARG A 47 -6.29 12.71 -43.63
N GLY A 48 -5.07 12.97 -43.14
CA GLY A 48 -4.39 14.26 -43.24
C GLY A 48 -3.75 14.55 -44.60
N SER A 49 -3.69 13.57 -45.51
CA SER A 49 -3.16 13.78 -46.86
C SER A 49 -4.21 14.38 -47.79
N ALA A 50 -3.85 15.44 -48.49
CA ALA A 50 -4.72 16.07 -49.49
C ALA A 50 -4.98 15.18 -50.71
N ASP A 51 -4.05 14.25 -51.01
CA ASP A 51 -4.13 13.35 -52.16
C ASP A 51 -4.89 12.04 -51.86
N THR A 52 -5.45 11.90 -50.66
CA THR A 52 -6.21 10.70 -50.29
C THR A 52 -7.50 10.61 -51.10
N PRO A 53 -7.67 9.55 -51.92
CA PRO A 53 -8.81 9.44 -52.82
C PRO A 53 -10.12 9.28 -52.04
N VAL A 54 -11.19 9.82 -52.62
CA VAL A 54 -12.57 9.59 -52.18
C VAL A 54 -13.21 8.62 -53.17
N ASP A 55 -13.45 7.38 -52.72
CA ASP A 55 -14.10 6.35 -53.51
C ASP A 55 -15.61 6.37 -53.21
N ILE A 56 -16.43 6.46 -54.25
CA ILE A 56 -17.90 6.48 -54.13
C ILE A 56 -18.49 5.35 -54.96
N SER A 57 -19.20 4.42 -54.32
CA SER A 57 -20.01 3.38 -54.97
C SER A 57 -21.49 3.66 -54.76
N ALA A 58 -22.29 3.55 -55.83
CA ALA A 58 -23.75 3.72 -55.79
C ALA A 58 -24.39 2.98 -56.97
N GLU A 59 -25.69 2.72 -56.89
CA GLU A 59 -26.46 2.16 -58.01
C GLU A 59 -26.66 3.16 -59.16
N ARG A 60 -26.84 4.45 -58.84
CA ARG A 60 -27.04 5.52 -59.81
C ARG A 60 -26.23 6.75 -59.45
N SER A 61 -25.68 7.41 -60.47
CA SER A 61 -25.00 8.70 -60.35
C SER A 61 -25.54 9.70 -61.37
N ARG A 62 -25.60 10.97 -60.98
CA ARG A 62 -25.99 12.11 -61.83
C ARG A 62 -25.11 13.30 -61.48
N ILE A 63 -24.69 14.07 -62.47
CA ILE A 63 -24.01 15.35 -62.26
C ILE A 63 -25.02 16.48 -62.49
N SER A 64 -25.02 17.48 -61.62
CA SER A 64 -25.86 18.67 -61.74
C SER A 64 -25.13 19.94 -61.30
N GLY A 65 -25.44 21.07 -61.92
CA GLY A 65 -24.92 22.38 -61.50
C GLY A 65 -23.57 22.76 -62.10
N GLU A 66 -23.19 24.02 -61.87
CA GLU A 66 -21.88 24.61 -62.19
C GLU A 66 -21.46 25.47 -60.97
N PRO A 67 -20.46 25.06 -60.16
CA PRO A 67 -19.59 23.88 -60.30
C PRO A 67 -20.32 22.53 -60.15
N PRO A 68 -19.74 21.43 -60.65
CA PRO A 68 -20.38 20.11 -60.68
C PRO A 68 -20.67 19.58 -59.28
N GLN A 69 -21.95 19.31 -58.99
CA GLN A 69 -22.40 18.54 -57.83
C GLN A 69 -22.76 17.13 -58.28
N TYR A 70 -22.20 16.13 -57.61
CA TYR A 70 -22.43 14.72 -57.91
C TYR A 70 -23.53 14.19 -57.00
N VAL A 71 -24.65 13.76 -57.57
CA VAL A 71 -25.78 13.19 -56.85
C VAL A 71 -25.78 11.68 -57.07
N PHE A 72 -25.67 10.93 -55.98
CA PHE A 72 -25.67 9.48 -55.95
C PHE A 72 -26.94 8.97 -55.24
N SER A 73 -27.50 7.85 -55.70
CA SER A 73 -28.67 7.22 -55.06
C SER A 73 -28.65 5.70 -55.19
N GLY A 74 -29.17 5.01 -54.17
CA GLY A 74 -29.22 3.55 -54.06
C GLY A 74 -27.92 3.00 -53.45
N ASP A 75 -28.00 2.52 -52.21
CA ASP A 75 -26.90 1.98 -51.38
C ASP A 75 -25.57 2.73 -51.58
N VAL A 76 -25.59 4.05 -51.36
CA VAL A 76 -24.42 4.90 -51.58
C VAL A 76 -23.43 4.67 -50.45
N ARG A 77 -22.19 4.32 -50.81
CA ARG A 77 -21.05 4.22 -49.89
C ARG A 77 -19.93 5.13 -50.37
N VAL A 78 -19.53 6.05 -49.52
CA VAL A 78 -18.39 6.94 -49.70
C VAL A 78 -17.29 6.49 -48.75
N SER A 79 -16.09 6.22 -49.25
CA SER A 79 -14.93 5.85 -48.43
C SER A 79 -13.73 6.73 -48.72
N ARG A 80 -13.03 7.14 -47.66
CA ARG A 80 -11.78 7.93 -47.71
C ARG A 80 -10.91 7.54 -46.52
N ALA A 81 -9.66 7.14 -46.74
CA ALA A 81 -8.79 6.60 -45.68
C ALA A 81 -9.48 5.43 -44.95
N ASP A 82 -9.72 5.55 -43.64
CA ASP A 82 -10.49 4.60 -42.81
C ASP A 82 -11.95 5.05 -42.56
N GLN A 83 -12.35 6.19 -43.12
CA GLN A 83 -13.70 6.74 -42.99
C GLN A 83 -14.63 6.14 -44.05
N THR A 84 -15.81 5.70 -43.63
CA THR A 84 -16.89 5.21 -44.50
C THR A 84 -18.20 5.89 -44.13
N LEU A 85 -18.86 6.52 -45.10
CA LEU A 85 -20.17 7.13 -44.97
C LEU A 85 -21.17 6.44 -45.90
N THR A 86 -22.26 5.90 -45.34
CA THR A 86 -23.32 5.21 -46.09
C THR A 86 -24.66 5.92 -45.98
N SER A 87 -25.42 5.99 -47.08
CA SER A 87 -26.78 6.56 -47.13
C SER A 87 -27.53 6.09 -48.38
N GLU A 88 -28.86 6.23 -48.41
CA GLU A 88 -29.69 5.99 -49.60
C GLU A 88 -29.45 7.03 -50.71
N ALA A 89 -29.11 8.28 -50.35
CA ALA A 89 -28.87 9.33 -51.32
C ALA A 89 -27.87 10.37 -50.78
N ILE A 90 -26.85 10.69 -51.59
CA ILE A 90 -25.78 11.63 -51.23
C ILE A 90 -25.61 12.66 -52.34
N ARG A 91 -25.43 13.93 -51.96
CA ARG A 91 -24.85 14.96 -52.82
C ARG A 91 -23.41 15.22 -52.38
N PHE A 92 -22.48 15.07 -53.32
CA PHE A 92 -21.06 15.27 -53.10
C PHE A 92 -20.57 16.48 -53.90
N ASP A 93 -19.91 17.41 -53.22
CA ASP A 93 -19.22 18.55 -53.80
C ASP A 93 -17.71 18.30 -53.81
N SER A 94 -17.17 18.03 -55.00
CA SER A 94 -15.75 17.72 -55.19
C SER A 94 -14.80 18.89 -54.90
N ALA A 95 -15.28 20.14 -54.87
CA ALA A 95 -14.42 21.29 -54.58
C ALA A 95 -14.16 21.45 -53.07
N THR A 96 -15.02 20.87 -52.23
CA THR A 96 -14.97 21.02 -50.76
C THR A 96 -14.98 19.70 -49.99
N ASP A 97 -14.95 18.57 -50.70
CA ASP A 97 -15.17 17.21 -50.19
C ASP A 97 -16.40 17.10 -49.27
N ARG A 98 -17.43 17.88 -49.58
CA ARG A 98 -18.62 18.02 -48.74
C ARG A 98 -19.68 17.02 -49.17
N VAL A 99 -20.13 16.22 -48.21
CA VAL A 99 -21.17 15.21 -48.34
C VAL A 99 -22.43 15.73 -47.66
N LEU A 100 -23.52 15.79 -48.42
CA LEU A 100 -24.86 16.12 -47.93
C LEU A 100 -25.76 14.90 -48.11
N ALA A 101 -26.38 14.43 -47.02
CA ALA A 101 -27.39 13.37 -47.08
C ALA A 101 -28.59 13.71 -46.19
N GLU A 102 -29.79 13.60 -46.74
CA GLU A 102 -31.06 13.96 -46.06
C GLU A 102 -31.93 12.73 -45.72
N THR A 103 -31.53 11.53 -46.18
CA THR A 103 -32.31 10.29 -46.06
C THR A 103 -31.58 9.24 -45.20
N GLY A 104 -31.15 9.65 -44.01
CA GLY A 104 -30.36 8.82 -43.11
C GLY A 104 -28.90 8.68 -43.56
N ALA A 105 -27.96 8.79 -42.64
CA ALA A 105 -26.55 8.62 -42.91
C ALA A 105 -25.83 7.98 -41.74
N ARG A 106 -24.93 7.05 -42.04
CA ARG A 106 -24.06 6.41 -41.06
C ARG A 106 -22.61 6.69 -41.43
N LEU A 107 -21.92 7.46 -40.59
CA LEU A 107 -20.48 7.66 -40.65
C LEU A 107 -19.79 6.68 -39.70
N ARG A 108 -18.71 6.06 -40.15
CA ARG A 108 -17.88 5.18 -39.34
C ARG A 108 -16.42 5.35 -39.69
N ASP A 109 -15.56 5.33 -38.68
CA ASP A 109 -14.11 5.29 -38.82
C ASP A 109 -13.49 4.41 -37.71
N SER A 110 -12.15 4.40 -37.56
CA SER A 110 -11.45 3.58 -36.56
C SER A 110 -11.75 3.90 -35.09
N GLY A 111 -12.24 5.11 -34.80
CA GLY A 111 -12.52 5.57 -33.43
C GLY A 111 -13.93 6.11 -33.20
N LEU A 112 -14.75 6.22 -34.25
CA LEU A 112 -16.06 6.86 -34.19
C LEU A 112 -17.11 6.13 -35.05
N LEU A 113 -18.35 6.08 -34.55
CA LEU A 113 -19.55 5.79 -35.33
C LEU A 113 -20.60 6.86 -35.02
N ILE A 114 -21.29 7.36 -36.05
CA ILE A 114 -22.44 8.26 -35.92
C ILE A 114 -23.52 7.81 -36.90
N ASP A 115 -24.72 7.54 -36.41
CA ASP A 115 -25.93 7.27 -37.18
C ASP A 115 -26.91 8.43 -37.01
N ALA A 116 -27.30 9.08 -38.10
CA ALA A 116 -28.07 10.32 -38.09
C ALA A 116 -29.14 10.36 -39.18
N ALA A 117 -30.22 11.10 -38.95
CA ALA A 117 -31.27 11.34 -39.95
C ALA A 117 -30.77 12.18 -41.14
N SER A 118 -29.89 13.16 -40.90
CA SER A 118 -29.22 13.92 -41.94
C SER A 118 -27.79 14.31 -41.57
N VAL A 119 -26.95 14.49 -42.57
CA VAL A 119 -25.54 14.87 -42.43
C VAL A 119 -25.17 15.94 -43.45
N ASP A 120 -24.35 16.88 -42.97
CA ASP A 120 -23.63 17.87 -43.75
C ASP A 120 -22.18 17.88 -43.28
N TYR A 121 -21.29 17.18 -43.99
CA TYR A 121 -19.96 16.84 -43.50
C TYR A 121 -18.88 16.93 -44.57
N SER A 122 -17.76 17.56 -44.23
CA SER A 122 -16.56 17.59 -45.06
C SER A 122 -15.59 16.49 -44.61
N LEU A 123 -15.34 15.51 -45.48
CA LEU A 123 -14.49 14.36 -45.17
C LEU A 123 -13.03 14.78 -44.92
N SER A 124 -12.49 15.71 -45.71
CA SER A 124 -11.10 16.14 -45.61
C SER A 124 -10.83 17.05 -44.41
N ARG A 125 -11.79 17.88 -44.00
CA ARG A 125 -11.67 18.73 -42.80
C ARG A 125 -12.14 18.04 -41.51
N GLU A 126 -12.77 16.88 -41.64
CA GLU A 126 -13.46 16.16 -40.56
C GLU A 126 -14.46 17.04 -39.80
N GLN A 127 -15.07 18.01 -40.49
CA GLN A 127 -15.92 19.06 -39.93
C GLN A 127 -17.33 18.97 -40.51
N GLY A 128 -18.36 19.12 -39.69
CA GLY A 128 -19.74 19.09 -40.16
C GLY A 128 -20.79 18.98 -39.07
N ARG A 129 -22.05 18.86 -39.49
CA ARG A 129 -23.23 18.74 -38.63
C ARG A 129 -24.01 17.48 -38.95
N PHE A 130 -24.37 16.74 -37.92
CA PHE A 130 -25.27 15.58 -37.94
C PHE A 130 -26.51 15.95 -37.15
N THR A 131 -27.71 15.70 -37.70
CA THR A 131 -28.99 16.06 -37.07
C THR A 131 -29.86 14.82 -36.94
N GLY A 132 -30.55 14.67 -35.80
CA GLY A 132 -31.32 13.49 -35.45
C GLY A 132 -30.40 12.27 -35.27
N VAL A 133 -29.40 12.39 -34.40
CA VAL A 133 -28.40 11.34 -34.16
C VAL A 133 -29.01 10.26 -33.28
N SER A 134 -29.35 9.13 -33.89
CA SER A 134 -29.96 7.99 -33.23
C SER A 134 -28.95 7.25 -32.35
N GLU A 135 -27.69 7.20 -32.79
CA GLU A 135 -26.59 6.55 -32.10
C GLU A 135 -25.26 7.22 -32.44
N TYR A 136 -24.40 7.35 -31.45
CA TYR A 136 -22.98 7.57 -31.64
C TYR A 136 -22.17 6.65 -30.72
N ARG A 137 -20.97 6.27 -31.16
CA ARG A 137 -20.01 5.50 -30.36
C ARG A 137 -18.62 6.05 -30.57
N ILE A 138 -17.86 6.15 -29.49
CA ILE A 138 -16.52 6.73 -29.43
C ILE A 138 -15.62 5.74 -28.73
N ALA A 139 -14.60 5.22 -29.42
CA ALA A 139 -13.66 4.27 -28.83
C ALA A 139 -12.92 4.90 -27.64
N ALA A 140 -12.50 6.16 -27.79
CA ALA A 140 -11.87 6.93 -26.73
C ALA A 140 -12.88 7.12 -25.58
N GLY A 141 -12.54 6.61 -24.39
CA GLY A 141 -13.39 6.64 -23.20
C GLY A 141 -14.54 5.63 -23.18
N HIS A 142 -14.64 4.75 -24.19
CA HIS A 142 -15.70 3.75 -24.32
C HIS A 142 -17.12 4.36 -24.28
N PHE A 143 -17.32 5.55 -24.87
CA PHE A 143 -18.60 6.26 -24.78
C PHE A 143 -19.56 5.90 -25.92
N GLN A 144 -20.84 5.78 -25.57
CA GLN A 144 -21.94 5.68 -26.52
C GLN A 144 -23.15 6.50 -26.07
N GLY A 145 -24.04 6.81 -27.00
CA GLY A 145 -25.32 7.43 -26.70
C GLY A 145 -26.02 7.97 -27.93
N SER A 146 -26.93 8.92 -27.74
CA SER A 146 -27.72 9.58 -28.78
C SER A 146 -27.74 11.08 -28.57
N ALA A 147 -28.06 11.85 -29.61
CA ALA A 147 -28.12 13.30 -29.53
C ALA A 147 -29.08 13.90 -30.56
N GLU A 148 -29.68 15.05 -30.26
CA GLU A 148 -30.45 15.79 -31.28
C GLU A 148 -29.53 16.32 -32.38
N THR A 149 -28.34 16.79 -32.02
CA THR A 149 -27.35 17.30 -32.98
C THR A 149 -25.93 17.00 -32.50
N VAL A 150 -25.07 16.59 -33.43
CA VAL A 150 -23.62 16.53 -33.25
C VAL A 150 -22.93 17.44 -34.26
N VAL A 151 -22.06 18.34 -33.78
CA VAL A 151 -21.22 19.21 -34.60
C VAL A 151 -19.77 18.83 -34.40
N ARG A 152 -19.09 18.48 -35.48
CA ARG A 152 -17.64 18.26 -35.53
C ARG A 152 -16.97 19.56 -35.97
N GLU A 153 -16.05 20.09 -35.17
CA GLU A 153 -15.28 21.31 -35.48
C GLU A 153 -13.91 20.99 -36.11
N GLY A 154 -13.63 19.71 -36.35
CA GLY A 154 -12.36 19.19 -36.87
C GLY A 154 -12.13 17.75 -36.37
N PRO A 155 -10.89 17.22 -36.44
CA PRO A 155 -10.56 15.87 -35.97
C PRO A 155 -10.76 15.71 -34.45
N ASP A 156 -10.53 16.78 -33.69
CA ASP A 156 -10.35 16.69 -32.23
C ASP A 156 -11.53 17.18 -31.39
N ILE A 157 -12.36 18.08 -31.93
CA ILE A 157 -13.44 18.72 -31.17
C ILE A 157 -14.80 18.34 -31.72
N SER A 158 -15.66 17.81 -30.85
CA SER A 158 -17.08 17.59 -31.13
C SER A 158 -17.98 18.22 -30.07
N ARG A 159 -19.13 18.74 -30.51
CA ARG A 159 -20.18 19.31 -29.66
C ARG A 159 -21.48 18.56 -29.86
N TYR A 160 -22.18 18.31 -28.77
CA TYR A 160 -23.42 17.53 -28.72
C TYR A 160 -24.52 18.40 -28.10
N GLN A 161 -25.75 18.28 -28.60
CA GLN A 161 -26.94 18.97 -28.07
C GLN A 161 -28.01 17.93 -27.74
N GLN A 162 -28.66 18.10 -26.58
CA GLN A 162 -29.68 17.17 -26.04
C GLN A 162 -29.21 15.71 -26.14
N LEU A 163 -28.14 15.38 -25.41
CA LEU A 163 -27.44 14.11 -25.54
C LEU A 163 -27.70 13.16 -24.37
N THR A 164 -27.54 11.88 -24.65
CA THR A 164 -27.31 10.80 -23.67
C THR A 164 -25.87 10.32 -23.81
N LEU A 165 -25.23 9.91 -22.72
CA LEU A 165 -23.88 9.35 -22.70
C LEU A 165 -23.81 8.22 -21.67
N SER A 166 -23.24 7.09 -22.06
CA SER A 166 -22.95 5.95 -21.19
C SER A 166 -21.65 5.27 -21.61
N THR A 167 -20.98 4.60 -20.69
CA THR A 167 -19.87 3.68 -21.01
C THR A 167 -20.32 2.24 -21.15
N CYS A 168 -21.59 1.95 -20.84
CA CYS A 168 -22.17 0.62 -21.01
C CYS A 168 -22.35 0.29 -22.50
N LEU A 169 -22.40 -1.01 -22.79
CA LEU A 169 -22.73 -1.47 -24.13
C LEU A 169 -24.15 -1.00 -24.54
N PRO A 170 -24.35 -0.67 -25.83
CA PRO A 170 -25.67 -0.29 -26.35
C PRO A 170 -26.74 -1.36 -26.07
N GLY A 171 -27.85 -0.95 -25.46
CA GLY A 171 -28.98 -1.82 -25.10
C GLY A 171 -28.88 -2.49 -23.73
N GLU A 172 -27.74 -2.34 -23.04
CA GLU A 172 -27.49 -2.88 -21.70
C GLU A 172 -27.12 -1.78 -20.69
N GLU A 173 -27.63 -0.56 -20.88
CA GLU A 173 -27.27 0.57 -20.05
C GLU A 173 -27.69 0.36 -18.59
N PHE A 174 -26.70 0.27 -17.70
CA PHE A 174 -26.92 0.34 -16.26
C PHE A 174 -27.07 1.79 -15.80
N TRP A 175 -26.29 2.69 -16.39
CA TRP A 175 -26.35 4.13 -16.10
C TRP A 175 -26.29 4.95 -17.39
N VAL A 176 -26.91 6.11 -17.37
CA VAL A 176 -26.91 7.08 -18.48
C VAL A 176 -26.80 8.50 -17.92
N LEU A 177 -25.90 9.29 -18.48
CA LEU A 177 -25.85 10.74 -18.30
C LEU A 177 -26.66 11.41 -19.39
N ARG A 178 -27.64 12.23 -19.01
CA ARG A 178 -28.42 13.08 -19.92
C ARG A 178 -27.98 14.52 -19.76
N ALA A 179 -27.66 15.23 -20.84
CA ALA A 179 -27.19 16.61 -20.75
C ALA A 179 -27.77 17.50 -21.87
N SER A 180 -27.94 18.77 -21.56
CA SER A 180 -28.41 19.78 -22.53
C SER A 180 -27.38 20.04 -23.65
N ARG A 181 -26.09 20.02 -23.28
CA ARG A 181 -24.96 20.16 -24.20
C ARG A 181 -23.74 19.45 -23.65
N ALA A 182 -22.89 18.96 -24.55
CA ALA A 182 -21.56 18.47 -24.21
C ALA A 182 -20.52 18.88 -25.27
N GLN A 183 -19.26 18.92 -24.86
CA GLN A 183 -18.11 19.11 -25.72
C GLN A 183 -17.07 18.06 -25.37
N LEU A 184 -16.56 17.36 -26.38
CA LEU A 184 -15.45 16.43 -26.25
C LEU A 184 -14.24 17.01 -26.99
N ASN A 185 -13.07 16.91 -26.37
CA ASN A 185 -11.80 17.34 -26.94
C ASN A 185 -10.78 16.19 -26.83
N ASN A 186 -10.42 15.61 -27.97
CA ASN A 186 -9.47 14.50 -28.05
C ASN A 186 -8.02 14.92 -27.84
N GLN A 187 -7.64 16.17 -28.13
CA GLN A 187 -6.27 16.67 -27.87
C GLN A 187 -6.00 16.76 -26.37
N THR A 188 -6.94 17.37 -25.63
CA THR A 188 -6.84 17.46 -24.16
C THR A 188 -7.39 16.22 -23.47
N ARG A 189 -7.93 15.25 -24.25
CA ARG A 189 -8.62 14.03 -23.79
C ARG A 189 -9.69 14.30 -22.70
N GLN A 190 -10.40 15.43 -22.83
CA GLN A 190 -11.40 15.94 -21.85
C GLN A 190 -12.81 16.05 -22.43
N GLY A 191 -13.80 15.61 -21.65
CA GLY A 191 -15.22 15.81 -21.91
C GLY A 191 -15.82 16.83 -20.93
N ARG A 192 -16.72 17.69 -21.40
CA ARG A 192 -17.47 18.68 -20.61
C ARG A 192 -18.95 18.58 -20.92
N ALA A 193 -19.81 18.53 -19.91
CA ALA A 193 -21.26 18.51 -20.07
C ALA A 193 -21.95 19.55 -19.16
N TRP A 194 -23.10 20.07 -19.60
CA TRP A 194 -23.89 21.07 -18.87
C TRP A 194 -25.32 20.62 -18.65
N ASN A 195 -25.86 20.95 -17.47
CA ASN A 195 -27.15 20.48 -16.97
C ASN A 195 -27.24 18.95 -17.10
N ALA A 196 -26.22 18.27 -16.58
CA ALA A 196 -26.11 16.82 -16.66
C ALA A 196 -26.93 16.18 -15.53
N VAL A 197 -27.71 15.17 -15.87
CA VAL A 197 -28.45 14.31 -14.95
C VAL A 197 -27.93 12.89 -15.14
N VAL A 198 -27.31 12.34 -14.11
CA VAL A 198 -26.91 10.92 -14.07
C VAL A 198 -28.11 10.13 -13.57
N ALA A 199 -28.51 9.13 -14.34
CA ALA A 199 -29.54 8.18 -13.95
C ALA A 199 -28.97 6.76 -13.93
N VAL A 200 -29.32 6.00 -12.90
CA VAL A 200 -29.12 4.55 -12.88
C VAL A 200 -30.44 3.92 -13.29
N LYS A 201 -30.42 3.16 -14.39
CA LYS A 201 -31.61 2.75 -15.13
C LYS A 201 -32.48 3.98 -15.42
N ASP A 202 -33.69 4.01 -14.89
CA ASP A 202 -34.64 5.11 -15.09
C ASP A 202 -34.71 6.07 -13.90
N VAL A 203 -33.88 5.88 -12.87
CA VAL A 203 -33.89 6.68 -11.65
C VAL A 203 -32.80 7.75 -11.71
N PRO A 204 -33.12 9.05 -11.74
CA PRO A 204 -32.14 10.11 -11.65
C PRO A 204 -31.53 10.15 -10.24
N ILE A 205 -30.20 10.03 -10.14
CA ILE A 205 -29.47 9.98 -8.87
C ILE A 205 -28.68 11.26 -8.58
N LEU A 206 -28.26 12.00 -9.62
CA LEU A 206 -27.43 13.20 -9.46
C LEU A 206 -27.72 14.20 -10.57
N TYR A 207 -27.97 15.46 -10.19
CA TYR A 207 -27.96 16.60 -11.10
C TYR A 207 -26.69 17.42 -10.86
N THR A 208 -26.04 17.83 -11.94
CA THR A 208 -24.96 18.80 -11.90
C THR A 208 -25.11 19.84 -13.01
N PRO A 209 -24.97 21.14 -12.69
CA PRO A 209 -25.00 22.20 -13.71
C PRO A 209 -23.81 22.09 -14.68
N PHE A 210 -22.69 21.54 -14.24
CA PHE A 210 -21.48 21.37 -15.04
C PHE A 210 -20.64 20.19 -14.54
N VAL A 211 -20.21 19.32 -15.46
CA VAL A 211 -19.29 18.22 -15.15
C VAL A 211 -18.19 18.12 -16.20
N GLN A 212 -16.97 17.84 -15.75
CA GLN A 212 -15.84 17.49 -16.59
C GLN A 212 -15.43 16.04 -16.29
N PHE A 213 -15.12 15.27 -17.33
CA PHE A 213 -14.76 13.86 -17.20
C PHE A 213 -13.66 13.47 -18.20
N PRO A 214 -12.80 12.49 -17.85
CA PRO A 214 -11.75 12.03 -18.73
C PRO A 214 -12.29 11.20 -19.89
N ILE A 215 -11.73 11.41 -21.08
CA ILE A 215 -11.92 10.55 -22.26
C ILE A 215 -10.79 9.50 -22.34
N GLY A 216 -9.74 9.63 -21.50
CA GLY A 216 -8.67 8.66 -21.32
C GLY A 216 -8.40 8.33 -19.85
N ASP A 217 -7.13 8.34 -19.49
CA ASP A 217 -6.60 7.96 -18.16
C ASP A 217 -6.05 9.17 -17.39
N GLU A 218 -6.39 10.39 -17.82
CA GLU A 218 -5.91 11.60 -17.15
C GLU A 218 -6.63 11.85 -15.84
N ARG A 219 -5.86 12.31 -14.86
CA ARG A 219 -6.37 12.78 -13.57
C ARG A 219 -7.20 14.05 -13.79
N MET A 220 -8.44 14.07 -13.31
CA MET A 220 -9.33 15.22 -13.43
C MET A 220 -10.06 15.47 -12.13
N SER A 221 -10.27 16.75 -11.80
CA SER A 221 -11.06 17.12 -10.63
C SER A 221 -12.53 16.71 -10.81
N GLY A 222 -13.15 16.17 -9.76
CA GLY A 222 -14.51 15.66 -9.81
C GLY A 222 -14.92 14.90 -8.55
N PHE A 223 -16.19 14.52 -8.47
CA PHE A 223 -16.68 13.65 -7.40
C PHE A 223 -16.22 12.21 -7.63
N LEU A 224 -15.79 11.54 -6.56
CA LEU A 224 -15.57 10.09 -6.55
C LEU A 224 -16.87 9.38 -6.17
N ALA A 225 -16.85 8.04 -6.18
CA ALA A 225 -17.97 7.24 -5.75
C ALA A 225 -18.35 7.58 -4.29
N PRO A 226 -19.64 7.85 -3.99
CA PRO A 226 -20.06 8.02 -2.61
C PRO A 226 -20.09 6.67 -1.89
N THR A 227 -19.84 6.70 -0.60
CA THR A 227 -19.97 5.54 0.29
C THR A 227 -21.11 5.79 1.25
N ILE A 228 -21.97 4.78 1.42
CA ILE A 228 -23.08 4.83 2.36
C ILE A 228 -22.89 3.70 3.37
N GLY A 229 -22.82 4.05 4.64
CA GLY A 229 -22.72 3.11 5.75
C GLY A 229 -23.93 3.19 6.67
N VAL A 230 -24.18 2.10 7.39
CA VAL A 230 -25.08 2.11 8.55
C VAL A 230 -24.39 1.34 9.66
N SER A 231 -24.20 2.00 10.81
CA SER A 231 -23.63 1.38 12.01
C SER A 231 -24.41 1.75 13.27
N ASP A 232 -24.20 0.99 14.33
CA ASP A 232 -24.84 1.26 15.62
C ASP A 232 -24.25 2.49 16.32
N ALA A 233 -22.93 2.71 16.27
CA ALA A 233 -22.29 3.88 16.89
C ALA A 233 -22.57 5.17 16.11
N ASN A 234 -22.51 5.11 14.78
CA ASN A 234 -22.47 6.29 13.91
C ASN A 234 -23.81 6.58 13.21
N GLY A 235 -24.74 5.61 13.20
CA GLY A 235 -25.99 5.70 12.47
C GLY A 235 -25.77 5.56 10.97
N THR A 236 -26.59 6.23 10.16
CA THR A 236 -26.34 6.30 8.72
C THR A 236 -25.21 7.28 8.43
N THR A 237 -24.24 6.82 7.66
CA THR A 237 -23.08 7.59 7.23
C THR A 237 -23.14 7.79 5.71
N VAL A 238 -22.84 9.00 5.25
CA VAL A 238 -22.77 9.31 3.81
C VAL A 238 -21.50 10.12 3.54
N SER A 239 -20.58 9.52 2.80
CA SER A 239 -19.33 10.14 2.35
C SER A 239 -19.45 10.58 0.89
N LEU A 240 -19.02 11.80 0.58
CA LEU A 240 -19.01 12.32 -0.79
C LEU A 240 -17.64 12.92 -1.16
N PRO A 241 -16.65 12.10 -1.55
CA PRO A 241 -15.30 12.59 -1.85
C PRO A 241 -15.28 13.46 -3.11
N TRP A 242 -14.54 14.58 -3.04
CA TRP A 242 -14.25 15.46 -4.17
C TRP A 242 -12.74 15.51 -4.40
N TYR A 243 -12.29 14.89 -5.50
CA TYR A 243 -10.91 14.93 -5.93
C TYR A 243 -10.62 16.23 -6.69
N TRP A 244 -9.50 16.87 -6.36
CA TRP A 244 -9.03 18.11 -6.92
C TRP A 244 -7.60 17.93 -7.45
N ASN A 245 -7.49 17.64 -8.75
CA ASN A 245 -6.22 17.75 -9.46
C ASN A 245 -5.81 19.25 -9.60
N ILE A 246 -4.90 19.72 -8.75
CA ILE A 246 -4.46 21.13 -8.69
C ILE A 246 -3.40 21.39 -9.76
N ALA A 247 -2.40 20.51 -9.84
CA ALA A 247 -1.29 20.55 -10.78
C ALA A 247 -0.73 19.13 -10.99
N PRO A 248 0.13 18.87 -12.01
CA PRO A 248 0.67 17.52 -12.25
C PRO A 248 1.39 16.88 -11.05
N ASN A 249 1.88 17.71 -10.13
CA ASN A 249 2.63 17.39 -8.92
C ASN A 249 1.87 17.68 -7.62
N TYR A 250 0.60 18.12 -7.68
CA TYR A 250 -0.22 18.44 -6.50
C TYR A 250 -1.67 17.99 -6.71
N ASP A 251 -2.19 17.20 -5.78
CA ASP A 251 -3.63 16.91 -5.72
C ASP A 251 -4.15 16.91 -4.29
N ALA A 252 -5.47 17.10 -4.18
CA ALA A 252 -6.17 17.05 -2.90
C ALA A 252 -7.48 16.28 -3.04
N THR A 253 -7.91 15.63 -1.97
CA THR A 253 -9.23 15.00 -1.87
C THR A 253 -9.94 15.56 -0.65
N ILE A 254 -11.11 16.15 -0.84
CA ILE A 254 -11.94 16.69 0.24
C ILE A 254 -13.16 15.79 0.38
N THR A 255 -13.33 15.16 1.54
CA THR A 255 -14.42 14.21 1.78
C THR A 255 -15.30 14.68 2.93
N PRO A 256 -16.42 15.36 2.64
CA PRO A 256 -17.47 15.56 3.62
C PRO A 256 -18.15 14.22 3.93
N THR A 257 -18.14 13.86 5.22
CA THR A 257 -18.81 12.66 5.74
C THR A 257 -19.87 13.07 6.75
N SER A 258 -21.14 12.82 6.41
CA SER A 258 -22.27 13.09 7.30
C SER A 258 -22.55 11.87 8.17
N TYR A 259 -22.34 12.00 9.48
CA TYR A 259 -22.71 11.02 10.51
C TYR A 259 -24.01 11.45 11.18
N TRP A 260 -25.13 10.77 10.93
CA TRP A 260 -26.44 11.20 11.45
C TRP A 260 -26.55 11.24 12.98
N LYS A 261 -25.68 10.54 13.72
CA LYS A 261 -25.62 10.59 15.19
C LYS A 261 -24.52 11.50 15.77
N ARG A 262 -23.64 12.08 14.94
CA ARG A 262 -22.45 12.83 15.40
C ARG A 262 -22.26 14.20 14.75
N GLY A 263 -22.60 14.36 13.47
CA GLY A 263 -22.41 15.62 12.73
C GLY A 263 -21.70 15.44 11.39
N LEU A 264 -21.09 16.52 10.89
CA LEU A 264 -20.38 16.55 9.62
C LEU A 264 -18.86 16.53 9.87
N LEU A 265 -18.21 15.41 9.57
CA LEU A 265 -16.76 15.32 9.51
C LEU A 265 -16.28 15.84 8.16
N MET A 266 -15.20 16.61 8.18
CA MET A 266 -14.50 17.05 6.97
C MET A 266 -13.12 16.44 6.94
N ASP A 267 -12.91 15.55 5.97
CA ASP A 267 -11.62 14.95 5.70
C ASP A 267 -10.94 15.68 4.54
N THR A 268 -9.63 15.88 4.65
CA THR A 268 -8.81 16.50 3.61
C THR A 268 -7.49 15.77 3.49
N GLU A 269 -7.24 15.20 2.33
CA GLU A 269 -5.96 14.63 1.92
C GLU A 269 -5.30 15.60 0.93
N LEU A 270 -4.03 15.94 1.12
CA LEU A 270 -3.22 16.74 0.22
C LEU A 270 -1.93 15.99 -0.07
N ARG A 271 -1.65 15.72 -1.34
CA ARG A 271 -0.42 15.05 -1.78
C ARG A 271 0.37 15.94 -2.72
N TYR A 272 1.68 15.87 -2.59
CA TYR A 272 2.58 16.61 -3.46
C TYR A 272 3.86 15.82 -3.78
N LEU A 273 4.45 16.11 -4.95
CA LEU A 273 5.65 15.45 -5.46
C LEU A 273 6.54 16.46 -6.21
N GLU A 274 7.52 17.01 -5.51
CA GLU A 274 8.57 17.88 -6.07
C GLU A 274 9.86 17.09 -6.34
N ASP A 275 10.83 17.73 -7.01
CA ASP A 275 12.12 17.10 -7.35
C ASP A 275 12.92 16.62 -6.12
N ASN A 276 12.75 17.30 -4.98
CA ASN A 276 13.51 17.08 -3.76
C ASN A 276 12.63 16.88 -2.52
N LEU A 277 11.32 16.96 -2.65
CA LEU A 277 10.39 16.89 -1.54
C LEU A 277 9.08 16.25 -2.00
N ASP A 278 8.68 15.19 -1.34
CA ASP A 278 7.36 14.58 -1.51
C ASP A 278 6.69 14.38 -0.16
N GLY A 279 5.37 14.16 -0.19
CA GLY A 279 4.63 13.93 1.03
C GLY A 279 3.13 14.02 0.88
N GLU A 280 2.48 13.70 1.98
CA GLU A 280 1.04 13.63 2.15
C GLU A 280 0.63 14.26 3.48
N ILE A 281 -0.49 14.97 3.48
CA ILE A 281 -1.12 15.54 4.67
C ILE A 281 -2.57 15.11 4.65
N ALA A 282 -2.97 14.27 5.59
CA ALA A 282 -4.33 13.88 5.87
C ALA A 282 -4.81 14.56 7.17
N THR A 283 -5.95 15.24 7.10
CA THR A 283 -6.57 15.90 8.27
C THR A 283 -8.05 15.60 8.32
N SER A 284 -8.57 15.41 9.52
CA SER A 284 -9.99 15.21 9.79
C SER A 284 -10.45 16.23 10.83
N TYR A 285 -11.64 16.81 10.64
CA TYR A 285 -12.23 17.77 11.58
C TYR A 285 -13.74 17.62 11.68
N LEU A 286 -14.23 17.32 12.88
CA LEU A 286 -15.65 17.24 13.24
C LEU A 286 -15.94 18.30 14.31
N PRO A 287 -16.59 19.42 13.93
CA PRO A 287 -16.99 20.41 14.91
C PRO A 287 -18.18 19.91 15.75
N ASN A 288 -18.11 20.08 17.07
CA ASN A 288 -19.17 19.77 18.02
C ASN A 288 -19.83 18.40 17.77
N ASP A 289 -19.07 17.31 18.00
CA ASP A 289 -19.59 15.93 17.94
C ASP A 289 -20.84 15.82 18.82
N GLU A 290 -22.01 15.53 18.24
CA GLU A 290 -23.29 15.51 18.97
C GLU A 290 -23.32 14.49 20.13
N ARG A 291 -22.44 13.48 20.12
CA ARG A 291 -22.29 12.49 21.20
C ARG A 291 -21.47 13.03 22.38
N PHE A 292 -20.42 13.81 22.11
CA PHE A 292 -19.43 14.25 23.12
C PHE A 292 -19.51 15.74 23.48
N GLY A 293 -20.02 16.58 22.58
CA GLY A 293 -20.11 18.03 22.75
C GLY A 293 -18.80 18.79 22.54
N GLU A 294 -17.81 18.18 21.89
CA GLU A 294 -16.46 18.73 21.68
C GLU A 294 -16.06 18.67 20.20
N ASP A 295 -15.07 19.48 19.82
CA ASP A 295 -14.48 19.43 18.48
C ASP A 295 -13.46 18.30 18.43
N ARG A 296 -13.56 17.44 17.42
CA ARG A 296 -12.68 16.29 17.24
C ARG A 296 -11.88 16.42 15.96
N TRP A 297 -10.60 16.05 16.02
CA TRP A 297 -9.70 16.22 14.90
C TRP A 297 -8.57 15.20 14.90
N ALA A 298 -8.04 14.95 13.71
CA ALA A 298 -6.81 14.19 13.52
C ALA A 298 -5.95 14.82 12.44
N ILE A 299 -4.65 14.59 12.55
CA ILE A 299 -3.66 14.88 11.51
C ILE A 299 -2.70 13.71 11.39
N ASN A 300 -2.51 13.25 10.16
CA ASN A 300 -1.49 12.30 9.76
C ASN A 300 -0.74 12.93 8.58
N GLN A 301 0.54 13.21 8.76
CA GLN A 301 1.35 13.77 7.69
C GLN A 301 2.71 13.09 7.62
N GLN A 302 3.16 12.88 6.39
CA GLN A 302 4.39 12.17 6.08
C GLN A 302 5.10 12.93 4.97
N HIS A 303 6.38 13.24 5.17
CA HIS A 303 7.16 14.02 4.22
C HIS A 303 8.56 13.44 4.08
N GLN A 304 9.07 13.39 2.86
CA GLN A 304 10.42 12.95 2.55
C GLN A 304 11.15 14.06 1.81
N LEU A 305 12.37 14.38 2.25
CA LEU A 305 13.25 15.37 1.66
C LEU A 305 14.51 14.67 1.15
N THR A 306 14.88 14.89 -0.10
CA THR A 306 16.16 14.44 -0.67
C THR A 306 16.84 15.60 -1.41
N LEU A 307 17.85 16.19 -0.80
CA LEU A 307 18.64 17.29 -1.36
C LEU A 307 20.01 16.78 -1.82
N GLY A 308 20.15 16.59 -3.14
CA GLY A 308 21.37 16.04 -3.74
C GLY A 308 21.59 14.57 -3.35
N SER A 309 22.84 14.17 -3.13
CA SER A 309 23.19 12.79 -2.76
C SER A 309 23.52 12.61 -1.27
N SER A 310 23.41 13.68 -0.47
CA SER A 310 24.03 13.74 0.85
C SER A 310 23.13 14.24 1.95
N LEU A 311 22.02 14.93 1.66
CA LEU A 311 21.10 15.42 2.68
C LEU A 311 19.72 14.79 2.47
N THR A 312 19.27 14.03 3.45
CA THR A 312 17.94 13.41 3.50
C THR A 312 17.21 13.88 4.74
N GLY A 313 15.89 13.96 4.69
CA GLY A 313 15.08 14.24 5.87
C GLY A 313 13.72 13.59 5.79
N SER A 314 13.10 13.40 6.95
CA SER A 314 11.76 12.87 7.10
C SER A 314 11.00 13.65 8.16
N LEU A 315 9.69 13.71 8.01
CA LEU A 315 8.76 14.18 9.03
C LEU A 315 7.57 13.23 8.98
N SER A 316 7.28 12.57 10.10
CA SER A 316 6.05 11.81 10.32
C SER A 316 5.35 12.40 11.54
N GLN A 317 4.08 12.72 11.41
CA GLN A 317 3.30 13.22 12.54
C GLN A 317 1.91 12.60 12.52
N GLN A 318 1.60 11.89 13.60
CA GLN A 318 0.25 11.42 13.89
C GLN A 318 -0.22 12.05 15.20
N ARG A 319 -1.36 12.75 15.15
CA ARG A 319 -1.98 13.35 16.33
C ARG A 319 -3.49 13.30 16.22
N VAL A 320 -4.13 13.14 17.37
CA VAL A 320 -5.59 13.16 17.52
C VAL A 320 -6.02 14.10 18.64
N SER A 321 -7.26 14.53 18.63
CA SER A 321 -7.86 15.38 19.67
C SER A 321 -7.99 14.68 21.01
N ASP A 322 -8.32 13.39 20.99
CA ASP A 322 -8.71 12.57 22.13
C ASP A 322 -8.37 11.11 21.90
N THR A 323 -8.33 10.33 22.98
CA THR A 323 -7.91 8.92 22.98
C THR A 323 -8.87 8.01 22.20
N GLU A 324 -10.14 8.39 22.10
CA GLU A 324 -11.21 7.63 21.47
C GLU A 324 -11.36 7.93 19.97
N PHE A 325 -10.58 8.86 19.40
CA PHE A 325 -10.71 9.30 18.00
C PHE A 325 -10.51 8.12 17.03
N SER A 326 -9.43 7.37 17.23
CA SER A 326 -9.08 6.24 16.37
C SER A 326 -10.08 5.10 16.48
N ASP A 327 -10.72 4.90 17.63
CA ASP A 327 -11.75 3.86 17.78
C ASP A 327 -13.07 4.25 17.11
N ASP A 328 -13.41 5.54 17.09
CA ASP A 328 -14.68 6.04 16.53
C ASP A 328 -14.64 6.26 15.00
N PHE A 329 -13.46 6.60 14.46
CA PHE A 329 -13.29 7.00 13.05
C PHE A 329 -12.10 6.31 12.34
N GLY A 330 -11.33 5.46 13.02
CA GLY A 330 -10.05 4.92 12.52
C GLY A 330 -10.15 4.02 11.30
N ASP A 331 -11.34 3.48 10.99
CA ASP A 331 -11.59 2.71 9.76
C ASP A 331 -11.43 3.55 8.48
N GLU A 332 -11.42 4.89 8.57
CA GLU A 332 -11.24 5.77 7.42
C GLU A 332 -9.77 6.17 7.16
N PHE A 333 -8.83 5.88 8.09
CA PHE A 333 -7.48 6.46 8.07
C PHE A 333 -6.33 5.57 8.58
N ASP A 334 -6.55 4.26 8.71
CA ASP A 334 -5.51 3.31 9.14
C ASP A 334 -4.88 3.64 10.51
N TYR A 335 -5.65 4.26 11.41
CA TYR A 335 -5.20 4.58 12.78
C TYR A 335 -5.29 3.38 13.75
N ARG A 336 -5.26 2.14 13.25
CA ARG A 336 -5.60 0.97 14.06
C ARG A 336 -4.50 0.61 15.06
N SER A 337 -4.95 0.31 16.29
CA SER A 337 -4.26 -0.56 17.28
C SER A 337 -2.85 -0.18 17.72
N THR A 338 -2.59 1.10 17.96
CA THR A 338 -1.35 1.54 18.64
C THR A 338 -1.68 2.15 19.99
N ALA A 339 -0.92 1.81 21.04
CA ALA A 339 -1.09 2.43 22.37
C ALA A 339 -0.56 3.87 22.40
N PHE A 340 0.31 4.22 21.45
CA PHE A 340 0.93 5.53 21.31
C PHE A 340 1.01 5.93 19.83
N LEU A 341 0.68 7.19 19.54
CA LEU A 341 0.90 7.80 18.23
C LEU A 341 2.26 8.52 18.21
N GLU A 342 3.08 8.22 17.22
CA GLU A 342 4.41 8.81 17.07
C GLU A 342 4.36 10.13 16.28
N SER A 343 5.16 11.10 16.71
CA SER A 343 5.55 12.24 15.91
C SER A 343 7.07 12.33 15.90
N ASP A 344 7.69 12.17 14.73
CA ASP A 344 9.13 12.25 14.54
C ASP A 344 9.51 13.18 13.38
N ALA A 345 10.66 13.81 13.49
CA ALA A 345 11.28 14.55 12.40
C ALA A 345 12.78 14.31 12.45
N GLU A 346 13.38 13.97 11.32
CA GLU A 346 14.81 13.70 11.19
C GLU A 346 15.40 14.45 10.00
N LEU A 347 16.63 14.94 10.17
CA LEU A 347 17.45 15.45 9.08
C LEU A 347 18.85 14.85 9.19
N THR A 348 19.27 14.16 8.13
CA THR A 348 20.54 13.42 8.07
C THR A 348 21.38 13.88 6.90
N TRP A 349 22.63 14.22 7.19
CA TRP A 349 23.66 14.58 6.23
C TRP A 349 24.80 13.54 6.25
N ALA A 350 25.16 13.01 5.08
CA ALA A 350 26.28 12.10 4.93
C ALA A 350 27.15 12.44 3.72
N GLU A 351 28.44 12.67 3.95
CA GLU A 351 29.42 12.86 2.87
C GLU A 351 30.84 12.49 3.32
N ARG A 352 31.58 11.75 2.48
CA ARG A 352 33.03 11.46 2.67
C ARG A 352 33.38 10.89 4.06
N GLY A 353 32.53 9.99 4.57
CA GLY A 353 32.73 9.34 5.86
C GLY A 353 32.16 10.13 7.05
N TRP A 354 31.67 11.35 6.86
CA TRP A 354 30.86 12.04 7.86
C TRP A 354 29.41 11.57 7.79
N LEU A 355 28.79 11.47 8.95
CA LEU A 355 27.35 11.33 9.17
C LEU A 355 26.98 12.34 10.25
N ALA A 356 26.03 13.21 9.99
CA ALA A 356 25.47 14.11 11.01
C ALA A 356 23.95 14.04 10.93
N SER A 357 23.28 13.76 12.04
CA SER A 357 21.82 13.73 12.10
C SER A 357 21.32 14.60 13.23
N ILE A 358 20.12 15.13 13.05
CA ILE A 358 19.33 15.76 14.11
C ILE A 358 17.91 15.22 14.01
N ASP A 359 17.37 14.71 15.11
CA ASP A 359 15.99 14.25 15.19
C ASP A 359 15.26 14.77 16.43
N ALA A 360 13.95 14.87 16.33
CA ALA A 360 13.06 15.09 17.46
C ALA A 360 11.92 14.07 17.39
N GLN A 361 11.56 13.49 18.53
CA GLN A 361 10.51 12.48 18.63
C GLN A 361 9.63 12.77 19.84
N HIS A 362 8.33 12.56 19.70
CA HIS A 362 7.36 12.67 20.78
C HIS A 362 6.22 11.67 20.58
N TRP A 363 5.65 11.20 21.68
CA TRP A 363 4.59 10.20 21.71
C TRP A 363 3.31 10.80 22.26
N GLN A 364 2.18 10.55 21.62
CA GLN A 364 0.87 10.83 22.20
C GLN A 364 0.25 9.52 22.68
N ARG A 365 -0.04 9.43 23.98
CA ARG A 365 -0.77 8.29 24.55
C ARG A 365 -2.22 8.27 24.06
N VAL A 366 -2.68 7.12 23.56
CA VAL A 366 -4.08 6.90 23.15
C VAL A 366 -4.76 5.77 23.92
N GLU A 367 -4.03 4.97 24.69
CA GLU A 367 -4.60 4.01 25.65
C GLU A 367 -4.37 4.43 27.12
N SER A 368 -5.27 4.00 28.02
CA SER A 368 -5.24 4.44 29.43
C SER A 368 -4.15 3.81 30.31
N THR A 369 -3.40 2.84 29.79
CA THR A 369 -2.42 2.05 30.56
C THR A 369 -1.02 2.13 29.96
N GLY A 370 0.00 2.16 30.83
CA GLY A 370 1.42 2.19 30.45
C GLY A 370 2.09 3.52 30.77
N ASP A 371 3.39 3.48 31.06
CA ASP A 371 4.22 4.68 31.24
C ASP A 371 4.54 5.30 29.88
N GLU A 372 4.55 6.63 29.79
CA GLU A 372 4.89 7.29 28.53
C GLU A 372 6.37 7.06 28.18
N PRO A 373 6.70 6.68 26.94
CA PRO A 373 8.07 6.69 26.47
C PRO A 373 8.66 8.11 26.56
N TYR A 374 9.96 8.24 26.83
CA TYR A 374 10.61 9.56 26.81
C TYR A 374 10.60 10.14 25.38
N ALA A 375 10.26 11.42 25.27
CA ALA A 375 10.46 12.21 24.06
C ALA A 375 11.95 12.58 23.90
N ARG A 376 12.41 12.76 22.66
CA ARG A 376 13.75 13.27 22.32
C ARG A 376 13.65 14.69 21.74
N ARG A 377 14.32 15.69 22.32
CA ARG A 377 14.11 17.11 21.97
C ARG A 377 15.36 18.04 21.97
N PRO A 378 16.23 17.98 20.96
CA PRO A 378 16.41 16.95 19.96
C PRO A 378 17.43 15.90 20.41
N ARG A 379 17.65 14.89 19.58
CA ARG A 379 18.89 14.12 19.51
C ARG A 379 19.75 14.64 18.36
N ILE A 380 21.05 14.78 18.61
CA ILE A 380 22.05 15.19 17.62
C ILE A 380 23.12 14.10 17.58
N GLN A 381 23.36 13.51 16.42
CA GLN A 381 24.41 12.50 16.26
C GLN A 381 25.46 12.98 15.26
N LEU A 382 26.72 12.67 15.54
CA LEU A 382 27.86 12.97 14.70
C LEU A 382 28.76 11.73 14.61
N GLY A 383 28.86 11.16 13.42
CA GLY A 383 29.76 10.07 13.08
C GLY A 383 30.84 10.51 12.10
N TYR A 384 32.05 9.99 12.27
CA TYR A 384 33.14 10.11 11.30
C TYR A 384 33.86 8.77 11.15
N SER A 385 33.73 8.17 9.96
CA SER A 385 34.40 6.93 9.57
C SER A 385 34.98 7.07 8.15
N PRO A 386 36.23 7.56 8.03
CA PRO A 386 36.83 7.83 6.73
C PRO A 386 37.28 6.56 6.00
N TYR A 387 37.29 6.62 4.66
CA TYR A 387 37.85 5.55 3.83
C TYR A 387 39.38 5.44 3.97
N GLU A 388 40.05 6.55 4.25
CA GLU A 388 41.49 6.62 4.41
C GLU A 388 41.91 6.10 5.79
N ARG A 389 42.87 5.19 5.79
CA ARG A 389 43.45 4.60 7.00
C ARG A 389 44.65 5.40 7.48
N LEU A 390 44.88 5.40 8.79
CA LEU A 390 46.12 5.90 9.38
C LEU A 390 47.17 4.78 9.38
N GLY A 391 47.83 4.59 8.24
CA GLY A 391 48.75 3.46 8.06
C GLY A 391 48.00 2.12 8.14
N PRO A 392 48.36 1.19 9.05
CA PRO A 392 47.63 -0.07 9.19
C PRO A 392 46.34 0.06 10.00
N PHE A 393 46.10 1.20 10.66
CA PHE A 393 44.97 1.40 11.57
C PHE A 393 43.75 2.01 10.86
N ALA A 394 42.57 1.51 11.19
CA ALA A 394 41.31 2.19 10.95
C ALA A 394 40.92 2.98 12.20
N TYR A 395 40.13 4.02 12.03
CA TYR A 395 39.62 4.81 13.14
C TYR A 395 38.22 5.33 12.80
N ASP A 396 37.42 5.49 13.83
CA ASP A 396 36.07 6.02 13.75
C ASP A 396 35.75 6.83 15.02
N VAL A 397 34.88 7.82 14.91
CA VAL A 397 34.41 8.63 16.04
C VAL A 397 32.91 8.71 15.95
N ALA A 398 32.23 8.41 17.05
CA ALA A 398 30.81 8.64 17.22
C ALA A 398 30.57 9.60 18.38
N GLY A 399 29.62 10.51 18.24
CA GLY A 399 29.10 11.35 19.31
C GLY A 399 27.59 11.47 19.20
N GLU A 400 26.92 11.53 20.34
CA GLU A 400 25.48 11.73 20.44
C GLU A 400 25.18 12.65 21.62
N TRP A 401 24.28 13.61 21.41
CA TRP A 401 23.71 14.43 22.47
C TRP A 401 22.19 14.38 22.37
N THR A 402 21.50 14.03 23.46
CA THR A 402 20.05 13.84 23.48
C THR A 402 19.44 14.56 24.68
N ASP A 403 18.40 15.36 24.47
CA ASP A 403 17.51 15.84 25.55
C ASP A 403 16.31 14.89 25.69
N PHE A 404 16.27 14.14 26.78
CA PHE A 404 15.16 13.26 27.14
C PHE A 404 14.12 14.01 27.98
N TYR A 405 12.85 13.88 27.60
CA TYR A 405 11.76 14.59 28.25
C TYR A 405 10.54 13.69 28.50
N THR A 406 9.81 13.98 29.58
CA THR A 406 8.52 13.38 29.88
C THR A 406 7.58 14.42 30.48
N ASP A 407 6.27 14.30 30.25
CA ASP A 407 5.26 15.16 30.89
C ASP A 407 5.01 14.78 32.37
N GLU A 408 5.55 13.66 32.83
CA GLU A 408 5.49 13.18 34.22
C GLU A 408 6.47 13.96 35.11
N ARG A 409 5.97 14.99 35.79
CA ARG A 409 6.78 15.98 36.55
C ARG A 409 7.78 15.41 37.56
N ASP A 410 7.49 14.24 38.14
CA ASP A 410 8.32 13.64 39.19
C ASP A 410 9.31 12.61 38.63
N ARG A 411 9.28 12.36 37.32
CA ARG A 411 10.15 11.40 36.65
C ARG A 411 11.43 12.10 36.18
N GLN A 412 12.55 11.40 36.30
CA GLN A 412 13.87 11.92 35.92
C GLN A 412 13.90 12.22 34.42
N GLN A 413 14.47 13.37 34.05
CA GLN A 413 14.63 13.81 32.66
C GLN A 413 15.92 14.63 32.52
N GLY A 414 16.29 15.03 31.30
CA GLY A 414 17.45 15.88 31.07
C GLY A 414 18.30 15.42 29.90
N THR A 415 19.55 15.87 29.86
CA THR A 415 20.42 15.65 28.70
C THR A 415 21.46 14.56 28.93
N GLU A 416 21.79 13.84 27.86
CA GLU A 416 22.85 12.83 27.82
C GLU A 416 23.82 13.16 26.68
N LEU A 417 25.11 13.14 26.96
CA LEU A 417 26.19 13.27 25.99
C LEU A 417 27.01 11.97 25.96
N ASN A 418 27.14 11.37 24.78
CA ASN A 418 27.98 10.22 24.49
C ASN A 418 29.07 10.58 23.49
N LEU A 419 30.30 10.10 23.71
CA LEU A 419 31.44 10.26 22.81
C LEU A 419 32.27 8.98 22.79
N SER A 420 32.54 8.44 21.59
CA SER A 420 33.18 7.14 21.37
C SER A 420 34.18 7.17 20.20
N PRO A 421 35.41 7.70 20.38
CA PRO A 421 36.51 7.45 19.46
C PRO A 421 37.01 6.01 19.57
N ARG A 422 37.20 5.36 18.42
CA ARG A 422 37.69 3.99 18.28
C ARG A 422 38.84 3.91 17.28
N ILE A 423 39.82 3.07 17.59
CA ILE A 423 40.93 2.72 16.69
C ILE A 423 40.99 1.19 16.58
N SER A 424 41.10 0.66 15.36
CA SER A 424 41.24 -0.78 15.11
C SER A 424 42.38 -1.13 14.16
N LEU A 425 42.85 -2.38 14.23
CA LEU A 425 43.87 -2.93 13.34
C LEU A 425 43.28 -4.08 12.49
N PRO A 426 42.62 -3.77 11.36
CA PRO A 426 41.94 -4.80 10.56
C PRO A 426 42.94 -5.65 9.75
N ILE A 427 43.19 -6.89 10.19
CA ILE A 427 44.00 -7.89 9.49
C ILE A 427 43.06 -8.81 8.71
N ARG A 428 43.02 -8.67 7.39
CA ARG A 428 42.19 -9.51 6.51
C ARG A 428 43.05 -10.32 5.53
N ARG A 429 42.77 -11.62 5.43
CA ARG A 429 43.35 -12.60 4.50
C ARG A 429 42.22 -13.44 3.90
N LEU A 430 42.52 -14.21 2.85
CA LEU A 430 41.49 -15.02 2.16
C LEU A 430 40.82 -16.07 3.06
N GLY A 431 41.55 -16.63 4.03
CA GLY A 431 41.03 -17.70 4.90
C GLY A 431 40.73 -17.28 6.34
N TYR A 432 41.02 -16.03 6.73
CA TYR A 432 40.75 -15.53 8.08
C TYR A 432 40.78 -14.02 8.16
N TYR A 433 40.16 -13.49 9.22
CA TYR A 433 40.32 -12.11 9.66
C TYR A 433 40.56 -12.04 11.17
N LEU A 434 41.22 -10.97 11.60
CA LEU A 434 41.44 -10.63 12.99
C LEU A 434 41.44 -9.09 13.11
N GLU A 435 40.63 -8.54 14.00
CA GLU A 435 40.49 -7.10 14.21
C GLU A 435 40.49 -6.81 15.72
N PRO A 436 41.66 -6.58 16.32
CA PRO A 436 41.74 -5.98 17.64
C PRO A 436 41.40 -4.48 17.54
N ALA A 437 40.66 -3.97 18.52
CA ALA A 437 40.25 -2.59 18.61
C ALA A 437 40.25 -2.09 20.06
N VAL A 438 40.45 -0.78 20.20
CA VAL A 438 40.30 -0.05 21.46
C VAL A 438 39.41 1.16 21.19
N ALA A 439 38.39 1.34 22.02
CA ALA A 439 37.57 2.53 22.06
C ALA A 439 37.67 3.20 23.43
N TRP A 440 37.43 4.50 23.48
CA TRP A 440 37.27 5.26 24.71
C TRP A 440 35.89 5.89 24.69
N GLN A 441 35.06 5.53 25.66
CA GLN A 441 33.68 6.01 25.78
C GLN A 441 33.61 7.03 26.91
N TYR A 442 33.02 8.19 26.64
CA TYR A 442 32.68 9.21 27.63
C TYR A 442 31.17 9.45 27.60
N THR A 443 30.53 9.27 28.74
CA THR A 443 29.08 9.48 28.91
C THR A 443 28.87 10.47 30.06
N ALA A 444 28.09 11.51 29.83
CA ALA A 444 27.80 12.54 30.83
C ALA A 444 26.33 12.95 30.77
N PHE A 445 25.75 13.22 31.94
CA PHE A 445 24.36 13.62 32.10
C PHE A 445 24.24 15.00 32.72
N ASP A 446 23.10 15.66 32.46
CA ASP A 446 22.62 16.85 33.17
C ASP A 446 21.13 16.65 33.42
N LEU A 447 20.76 16.34 34.66
CA LEU A 447 19.47 15.76 35.04
C LEU A 447 18.60 16.72 35.85
N GLU A 448 17.32 16.71 35.52
CA GLU A 448 16.25 17.28 36.33
C GLU A 448 15.48 16.15 37.04
N ASN A 449 15.15 16.37 38.31
CA ASN A 449 14.52 15.37 39.18
C ASN A 449 15.27 14.01 39.22
N PRO A 450 16.59 14.00 39.49
CA PRO A 450 17.35 12.76 39.48
C PRO A 450 16.82 11.78 40.53
N THR A 451 16.79 10.50 40.19
CA THR A 451 16.50 9.41 41.13
C THR A 451 17.68 9.15 42.07
N GLY A 452 18.91 9.49 41.65
CA GLY A 452 20.12 9.47 42.45
C GLY A 452 20.47 10.81 43.11
N ASP A 453 21.55 10.83 43.90
CA ASP A 453 22.03 12.03 44.61
C ASP A 453 22.80 13.01 43.70
N ASP A 454 23.27 12.55 42.54
CA ASP A 454 24.05 13.35 41.58
C ASP A 454 23.18 13.74 40.38
N ALA A 455 23.12 15.04 40.09
CA ALA A 455 22.40 15.58 38.95
C ALA A 455 23.27 15.64 37.69
N GLU A 456 24.59 15.53 37.81
CA GLU A 456 25.53 15.63 36.68
C GLU A 456 26.50 14.42 36.61
N PRO A 457 26.01 13.17 36.72
CA PRO A 457 26.91 12.02 36.71
C PRO A 457 27.63 11.88 35.36
N SER A 458 28.90 11.45 35.39
CA SER A 458 29.66 11.14 34.19
C SER A 458 30.62 9.98 34.42
N VAL A 459 30.94 9.25 33.34
CA VAL A 459 31.85 8.12 33.35
C VAL A 459 32.74 8.13 32.11
N GLU A 460 33.97 7.63 32.27
CA GLU A 460 34.90 7.38 31.19
C GLU A 460 35.35 5.92 31.22
N VAL A 461 35.13 5.18 30.12
CA VAL A 461 35.38 3.73 30.08
C VAL A 461 36.17 3.36 28.83
N PRO A 462 37.33 2.70 28.97
CA PRO A 462 38.04 2.12 27.83
C PRO A 462 37.42 0.76 27.46
N ILE A 463 37.08 0.57 26.19
CA ILE A 463 36.50 -0.67 25.67
C ILE A 463 37.54 -1.40 24.82
N TYR A 464 37.82 -2.65 25.17
CA TYR A 464 38.74 -3.51 24.43
C TYR A 464 37.96 -4.59 23.69
N SER A 465 38.24 -4.79 22.40
CA SER A 465 37.65 -5.90 21.65
C SER A 465 38.61 -6.57 20.68
N VAL A 466 38.38 -7.86 20.44
CA VAL A 466 39.11 -8.64 19.43
C VAL A 466 38.10 -9.52 18.69
N ASP A 467 37.82 -9.18 17.44
CA ASP A 467 36.95 -9.94 16.55
C ASP A 467 37.78 -10.80 15.59
N GLY A 468 37.49 -12.08 15.49
CA GLY A 468 38.22 -12.99 14.62
C GLY A 468 37.34 -14.08 14.05
N GLY A 469 37.63 -14.46 12.80
CA GLY A 469 36.92 -15.55 12.14
C GLY A 469 37.75 -16.20 11.04
N VAL A 470 37.36 -17.40 10.65
CA VAL A 470 38.01 -18.16 9.57
C VAL A 470 36.98 -18.61 8.54
N TYR A 471 37.44 -18.76 7.29
CA TYR A 471 36.63 -19.25 6.18
C TYR A 471 37.16 -20.61 5.75
N LEU A 472 36.40 -21.67 6.01
CA LEU A 472 36.75 -23.04 5.62
C LEU A 472 35.81 -23.51 4.51
N GLU A 473 36.37 -24.06 3.43
CA GLU A 473 35.60 -24.56 2.30
C GLU A 473 35.75 -26.08 2.14
N ARG A 474 34.63 -26.75 1.89
CA ARG A 474 34.57 -28.17 1.56
C ARG A 474 33.87 -28.36 0.20
N PRO A 475 34.63 -28.60 -0.89
CA PRO A 475 34.07 -28.76 -2.23
C PRO A 475 33.32 -30.09 -2.43
N GLU A 476 33.68 -31.13 -1.68
CA GLU A 476 33.03 -32.44 -1.73
C GLU A 476 31.92 -32.54 -0.69
N THR A 477 30.68 -32.32 -1.12
CA THR A 477 29.46 -32.55 -0.32
C THR A 477 28.69 -33.77 -0.84
N MET A 478 27.63 -34.16 -0.13
CA MET A 478 26.71 -35.19 -0.61
C MET A 478 25.85 -34.74 -1.82
N PHE A 479 25.92 -33.46 -2.20
CA PHE A 479 25.14 -32.87 -3.28
C PHE A 479 26.05 -32.44 -4.45
N THR A 480 25.77 -32.97 -5.63
CA THR A 480 26.58 -32.70 -6.82
C THR A 480 26.55 -31.21 -7.19
N GLY A 481 27.73 -30.59 -7.33
CA GLY A 481 27.86 -29.19 -7.74
C GLY A 481 27.49 -28.17 -6.66
N VAL A 482 27.51 -28.60 -5.39
CA VAL A 482 27.33 -27.75 -4.22
C VAL A 482 28.56 -27.89 -3.34
N TYR A 483 29.16 -26.76 -2.94
CA TYR A 483 30.21 -26.75 -1.93
C TYR A 483 29.66 -26.19 -0.61
N GLN A 484 30.29 -26.59 0.49
CA GLN A 484 29.92 -26.15 1.83
C GLN A 484 30.98 -25.19 2.37
N THR A 485 30.55 -24.12 3.04
CA THR A 485 31.44 -23.30 3.89
C THR A 485 31.18 -23.59 5.36
N LEU A 486 32.21 -23.42 6.19
CA LEU A 486 32.13 -23.39 7.65
C LEU A 486 32.90 -22.17 8.15
N GLU A 487 32.17 -21.28 8.81
CA GLU A 487 32.60 -19.92 9.17
C GLU A 487 32.47 -19.73 10.68
N PRO A 488 33.39 -20.28 11.49
CA PRO A 488 33.42 -20.00 12.92
C PRO A 488 33.98 -18.60 13.18
N ARG A 489 33.37 -17.90 14.13
CA ARG A 489 33.69 -16.54 14.58
C ARG A 489 33.76 -16.50 16.10
N VAL A 490 34.72 -15.74 16.62
CA VAL A 490 34.89 -15.48 18.05
C VAL A 490 35.11 -13.98 18.24
N LEU A 491 34.37 -13.38 19.17
CA LEU A 491 34.54 -11.99 19.60
C LEU A 491 34.84 -12.00 21.10
N TYR A 492 35.94 -11.39 21.50
CA TYR A 492 36.19 -11.04 22.91
C TYR A 492 35.89 -9.55 23.10
N ARG A 493 35.19 -9.20 24.18
CA ARG A 493 34.91 -7.81 24.58
C ARG A 493 35.13 -7.65 26.08
N ASN A 494 35.79 -6.56 26.47
CA ASN A 494 36.02 -6.19 27.87
C ASN A 494 35.75 -4.71 28.05
N ILE A 495 34.79 -4.42 28.93
CA ILE A 495 34.37 -3.12 29.43
C ILE A 495 34.60 -3.16 30.95
N PRO A 496 35.67 -2.54 31.47
CA PRO A 496 35.98 -2.57 32.89
C PRO A 496 34.91 -1.83 33.71
N ASP A 497 34.82 -2.17 34.99
CA ASP A 497 33.99 -1.45 35.95
C ASP A 497 34.71 -0.18 36.41
N GLU A 498 34.17 0.96 36.01
CA GLU A 498 34.61 2.31 36.37
C GLU A 498 33.47 3.08 37.10
N GLY A 499 32.47 2.37 37.65
CA GLY A 499 31.35 2.97 38.40
C GLY A 499 30.11 3.28 37.56
N GLN A 500 29.91 2.61 36.43
CA GLN A 500 28.76 2.81 35.53
C GLN A 500 27.41 2.29 36.08
N GLY A 501 27.39 1.54 37.18
CA GLY A 501 26.18 0.86 37.68
C GLY A 501 25.08 1.78 38.21
N ASP A 502 25.41 3.03 38.56
CA ASP A 502 24.47 4.02 39.10
C ASP A 502 23.97 5.02 38.04
N LEU A 503 24.26 4.79 36.75
CA LEU A 503 23.89 5.71 35.68
C LEU A 503 22.40 5.61 35.30
N PRO A 504 21.77 6.74 34.92
CA PRO A 504 20.44 6.77 34.33
C PRO A 504 20.25 5.84 33.14
N SER A 505 19.04 5.31 32.98
CA SER A 505 18.59 4.63 31.75
C SER A 505 17.33 5.31 31.22
N PHE A 506 17.46 5.97 30.06
CA PHE A 506 16.33 6.58 29.35
C PHE A 506 15.79 5.71 28.21
N VAL A 507 16.61 4.78 27.73
CA VAL A 507 16.30 3.94 26.58
C VAL A 507 16.27 2.48 27.03
N SER A 508 15.12 1.84 26.90
CA SER A 508 15.03 0.38 26.97
C SER A 508 15.42 -0.20 25.62
N SER A 509 16.58 -0.84 25.52
CA SER A 509 16.87 -1.68 24.35
C SER A 509 16.25 -3.06 24.56
N THR A 510 15.22 -3.38 23.79
CA THR A 510 14.84 -4.79 23.56
C THR A 510 15.82 -5.40 22.58
N ASP A 511 16.44 -6.51 22.96
CA ASP A 511 17.32 -7.25 22.06
C ASP A 511 16.50 -8.25 21.24
N ASP A 512 16.33 -7.99 19.95
CA ASP A 512 15.60 -8.83 18.99
C ASP A 512 16.23 -10.23 18.78
N GLY A 513 17.24 -10.61 19.59
CA GLY A 513 17.71 -11.99 19.70
C GLY A 513 18.29 -12.60 18.41
N THR A 514 18.77 -11.80 17.45
CA THR A 514 19.30 -12.31 16.18
C THR A 514 20.77 -12.74 16.29
N PHE A 515 21.18 -13.71 15.48
CA PHE A 515 22.56 -14.23 15.49
C PHE A 515 23.58 -13.14 15.17
N SER A 516 23.22 -12.20 14.30
CA SER A 516 24.11 -11.10 13.93
C SER A 516 24.34 -10.10 15.05
N ARG A 517 23.37 -9.92 15.96
CA ARG A 517 23.47 -9.01 17.12
C ARG A 517 24.42 -9.53 18.19
N LEU A 518 24.57 -10.85 18.35
CA LEU A 518 25.57 -11.45 19.26
C LEU A 518 26.98 -10.87 19.07
N PHE A 519 27.35 -10.53 17.84
CA PHE A 519 28.66 -10.00 17.51
C PHE A 519 28.70 -8.48 17.32
N ARG A 520 27.59 -7.78 17.60
CA ARG A 520 27.54 -6.31 17.57
C ARG A 520 27.68 -5.78 19.00
N GLY A 521 28.50 -4.76 19.16
CA GLY A 521 28.41 -3.89 20.33
C GLY A 521 27.25 -2.92 20.19
N THR A 522 26.62 -2.58 21.30
CA THR A 522 25.87 -1.34 21.40
C THR A 522 26.85 -0.18 21.19
N GLN A 523 26.49 0.77 20.34
CA GLN A 523 27.42 1.83 19.94
C GLN A 523 27.91 2.69 21.12
N PHE A 524 27.05 2.87 22.13
CA PHE A 524 27.33 3.63 23.36
C PHE A 524 27.07 2.83 24.64
N GLY A 525 26.91 1.51 24.56
CA GLY A 525 26.71 0.71 25.78
C GLY A 525 28.00 0.58 26.58
N ILE A 526 27.88 0.82 27.88
CA ILE A 526 29.00 0.92 28.84
C ILE A 526 28.86 -0.03 30.01
N ASP A 527 27.84 -0.90 30.01
CA ASP A 527 27.62 -1.90 31.04
C ASP A 527 28.90 -2.72 31.25
N HIS A 528 29.30 -2.88 32.52
CA HIS A 528 30.48 -3.66 32.88
C HIS A 528 30.31 -5.09 32.33
N THR A 529 31.24 -5.52 31.49
CA THR A 529 31.21 -6.87 30.94
C THR A 529 32.59 -7.32 30.49
N GLU A 530 32.90 -8.58 30.73
CA GLU A 530 34.00 -9.31 30.12
C GLU A 530 33.42 -10.58 29.51
N GLU A 531 33.39 -10.64 28.19
CA GLU A 531 32.64 -11.66 27.47
C GLU A 531 33.41 -12.24 26.28
N VAL A 532 33.04 -13.48 25.94
CA VAL A 532 33.49 -14.18 24.74
C VAL A 532 32.26 -14.66 23.99
N THR A 533 31.96 -14.04 22.85
CA THR A 533 30.94 -14.52 21.91
C THR A 533 31.55 -15.52 20.96
N THR A 534 30.89 -16.65 20.78
CA THR A 534 31.26 -17.64 19.77
C THR A 534 30.07 -17.95 18.88
N GLY A 535 30.33 -18.24 17.62
CA GLY A 535 29.28 -18.70 16.72
C GLY A 535 29.85 -19.29 15.47
N VAL A 536 29.00 -20.02 14.76
CA VAL A 536 29.36 -20.74 13.56
C VAL A 536 28.25 -20.59 12.54
N THR A 537 28.63 -20.26 11.32
CA THR A 537 27.74 -20.27 10.17
C THR A 537 28.21 -21.35 9.19
N THR A 538 27.28 -22.13 8.66
CA THR A 538 27.56 -23.03 7.54
C THR A 538 26.61 -22.73 6.38
N ARG A 539 27.18 -22.64 5.17
CA ARG A 539 26.43 -22.34 3.94
C ARG A 539 26.60 -23.47 2.94
N TYR A 540 25.55 -23.80 2.19
CA TYR A 540 25.60 -24.69 1.04
C TYR A 540 25.37 -23.88 -0.21
N ILE A 541 26.38 -23.79 -1.08
CA ILE A 541 26.38 -22.84 -2.19
C ILE A 541 26.55 -23.60 -3.51
N ASN A 542 25.76 -23.24 -4.51
CA ASN A 542 25.91 -23.75 -5.85
C ASN A 542 27.25 -23.33 -6.45
N ALA A 543 28.08 -24.31 -6.82
CA ALA A 543 29.44 -24.08 -7.31
C ALA A 543 29.52 -23.32 -8.65
N ARG A 544 28.43 -23.23 -9.43
CA ARG A 544 28.41 -22.52 -10.72
C ARG A 544 27.75 -21.16 -10.63
N THR A 545 26.62 -21.07 -9.94
CA THR A 545 25.81 -19.85 -9.91
C THR A 545 26.10 -18.97 -8.70
N GLY A 546 26.80 -19.49 -7.68
CA GLY A 546 27.01 -18.79 -6.40
C GLY A 546 25.73 -18.65 -5.56
N ARG A 547 24.62 -19.29 -5.98
CA ARG A 547 23.37 -19.23 -5.23
C ARG A 547 23.48 -20.05 -3.97
N GLU A 548 23.17 -19.45 -2.84
CA GLU A 548 23.03 -20.12 -1.56
C GLU A 548 21.73 -20.93 -1.51
N TYR A 549 21.83 -22.18 -1.06
CA TYR A 549 20.70 -23.08 -0.87
C TYR A 549 20.29 -23.19 0.58
N LEU A 550 21.26 -23.14 1.49
CA LEU A 550 21.05 -23.26 2.93
C LEU A 550 22.09 -22.39 3.64
N GLN A 551 21.65 -21.65 4.64
CA GLN A 551 22.49 -21.06 5.68
C GLN A 551 21.96 -21.55 7.03
N PHE A 552 22.84 -22.05 7.88
CA PHE A 552 22.55 -22.31 9.28
C PHE A 552 23.59 -21.59 10.13
N SER A 553 23.12 -20.80 11.08
CA SER A 553 23.94 -20.07 12.05
C SER A 553 23.56 -20.49 13.46
N ALA A 554 24.54 -20.63 14.35
CA ALA A 554 24.32 -20.87 15.77
C ALA A 554 25.40 -20.17 16.59
N GLY A 555 25.02 -19.47 17.65
CA GLY A 555 25.95 -18.71 18.49
C GLY A 555 25.45 -18.48 19.91
N GLN A 556 26.39 -18.11 20.77
CA GLN A 556 26.18 -17.82 22.19
C GLN A 556 27.31 -16.92 22.71
N THR A 557 26.99 -16.07 23.68
CA THR A 557 27.96 -15.30 24.46
C THR A 557 28.21 -15.95 25.83
N PHE A 558 29.47 -16.05 26.21
CA PHE A 558 29.94 -16.52 27.50
C PHE A 558 30.42 -15.32 28.31
N PHE A 559 29.86 -15.10 29.48
CA PHE A 559 30.23 -14.00 30.36
C PHE A 559 31.25 -14.50 31.39
N LEU A 560 32.43 -13.88 31.42
CA LEU A 560 33.45 -14.10 32.44
C LEU A 560 33.18 -13.21 33.67
N HIS A 561 32.75 -11.98 33.40
CA HIS A 561 32.19 -11.03 34.35
C HIS A 561 31.06 -10.28 33.62
N ASP A 562 29.90 -10.08 34.25
CA ASP A 562 28.79 -9.31 33.66
C ASP A 562 28.08 -8.54 34.78
N ALA A 563 27.64 -7.32 34.48
CA ALA A 563 26.91 -6.49 35.43
C ALA A 563 25.60 -7.13 35.92
N ARG A 564 25.04 -8.08 35.14
CA ARG A 564 23.81 -8.81 35.48
C ARG A 564 24.06 -10.18 36.13
N GLU A 565 25.31 -10.49 36.46
CA GLU A 565 25.73 -11.77 37.07
C GLU A 565 25.28 -13.02 36.28
N ARG A 566 25.14 -12.91 34.96
CA ARG A 566 24.85 -14.05 34.08
C ARG A 566 26.13 -14.75 33.69
N ASP A 567 26.06 -16.08 33.55
CA ASP A 567 27.19 -16.87 33.04
C ASP A 567 27.13 -17.00 31.50
N TYR A 568 25.93 -16.95 30.90
CA TYR A 568 25.71 -17.16 29.47
C TYR A 568 24.62 -16.23 28.93
N SER A 569 24.65 -15.98 27.62
CA SER A 569 23.48 -15.48 26.88
C SER A 569 22.61 -16.64 26.39
N ASP A 570 21.44 -16.28 25.86
CA ASP A 570 20.62 -17.16 25.03
C ASP A 570 21.46 -17.80 23.93
N ILE A 571 21.13 -19.05 23.62
CA ILE A 571 21.59 -19.73 22.42
C ILE A 571 20.68 -19.28 21.28
N ILE A 572 21.27 -18.67 20.25
CA ILE A 572 20.55 -18.20 19.07
C ILE A 572 20.92 -19.08 17.89
N THR A 573 19.90 -19.56 17.18
CA THR A 573 20.07 -20.31 15.93
C THR A 573 19.16 -19.77 14.84
N GLU A 574 19.69 -19.70 13.63
CA GLU A 574 18.97 -19.23 12.44
C GLU A 574 19.19 -20.24 11.31
N LEU A 575 18.11 -20.66 10.67
CA LEU A 575 18.11 -21.49 9.48
C LEU A 575 17.41 -20.74 8.36
N ARG A 576 18.07 -20.66 7.21
CA ARG A 576 17.55 -20.10 5.96
C ARG A 576 17.73 -21.13 4.87
N LEU A 577 16.67 -21.44 4.13
CA LEU A 577 16.65 -22.43 3.07
C LEU A 577 16.02 -21.82 1.83
N THR A 578 16.63 -21.99 0.67
CA THR A 578 16.07 -21.54 -0.61
C THR A 578 16.37 -22.58 -1.68
N LEU A 579 15.41 -23.45 -1.97
CA LEU A 579 15.59 -24.57 -2.89
C LEU A 579 15.13 -24.23 -4.32
N PRO A 580 15.67 -24.94 -5.33
CA PRO A 580 15.09 -24.92 -6.67
C PRO A 580 13.60 -25.32 -6.63
N ALA A 581 12.80 -24.80 -7.57
CA ALA A 581 11.35 -24.98 -7.63
C ALA A 581 10.52 -24.21 -6.56
N GLY A 582 11.13 -23.20 -5.93
CA GLY A 582 10.42 -22.15 -5.21
C GLY A 582 10.02 -22.47 -3.77
N LEU A 583 10.61 -23.51 -3.18
CA LEU A 583 10.48 -23.81 -1.75
C LEU A 583 11.54 -23.03 -0.96
N SER A 584 11.12 -22.27 0.04
CA SER A 584 11.98 -21.60 1.02
C SER A 584 11.50 -21.85 2.45
N ALA A 585 12.44 -21.73 3.40
CA ALA A 585 12.14 -21.83 4.82
C ALA A 585 13.05 -20.89 5.60
N ASP A 586 12.46 -20.18 6.56
CA ASP A 586 13.13 -19.25 7.46
C ASP A 586 12.74 -19.65 8.87
N ILE A 587 13.68 -20.14 9.68
CA ILE A 587 13.41 -20.62 11.05
C ILE A 587 14.43 -20.01 11.99
N ASP A 588 13.96 -19.40 13.06
CA ASP A 588 14.74 -18.77 14.11
C ASP A 588 14.38 -19.40 15.45
N TYR A 589 15.38 -19.70 16.26
CA TYR A 589 15.19 -20.27 17.59
C TYR A 589 16.17 -19.66 18.59
N ARG A 590 15.63 -19.15 19.68
CA ARG A 590 16.30 -18.54 20.82
C ARG A 590 15.95 -19.33 22.07
N TRP A 591 16.94 -19.60 22.93
CA TRP A 591 16.73 -20.36 24.16
C TRP A 591 17.66 -19.89 25.27
N ASP A 592 17.09 -19.52 26.42
CA ASP A 592 17.85 -19.16 27.62
C ASP A 592 18.28 -20.45 28.38
N PRO A 593 19.60 -20.72 28.52
CA PRO A 593 20.09 -21.86 29.28
C PRO A 593 19.88 -21.74 30.80
N ASP A 594 19.82 -20.52 31.34
CA ASP A 594 19.64 -20.24 32.78
C ASP A 594 18.17 -20.30 33.19
N GLN A 595 17.26 -19.97 32.25
CA GLN A 595 15.81 -20.12 32.39
C GLN A 595 15.25 -21.04 31.31
N PRO A 596 15.22 -22.38 31.50
CA PRO A 596 14.82 -23.32 30.46
C PRO A 596 13.37 -23.19 29.96
N THR A 597 12.56 -22.39 30.65
CA THR A 597 11.19 -22.03 30.26
C THR A 597 11.13 -20.85 29.30
N ASP A 598 12.21 -20.09 29.15
CA ASP A 598 12.35 -18.97 28.22
C ASP A 598 12.93 -19.45 26.88
N ASP A 599 12.08 -19.44 25.84
CA ASP A 599 12.45 -19.70 24.46
C ASP A 599 11.51 -19.02 23.47
N ASP A 600 12.06 -18.66 22.32
CA ASP A 600 11.31 -18.15 21.18
C ASP A 600 11.65 -18.97 19.93
N LEU A 601 10.64 -19.54 19.29
CA LEU A 601 10.72 -20.27 18.04
C LEU A 601 9.82 -19.58 17.03
N ARG A 602 10.39 -19.13 15.91
CA ARG A 602 9.63 -18.56 14.79
C ARG A 602 10.01 -19.29 13.51
N GLY A 603 9.04 -19.63 12.67
CA GLY A 603 9.30 -20.33 11.44
C GLY A 603 8.28 -20.03 10.36
N VAL A 604 8.76 -19.82 9.14
CA VAL A 604 7.94 -19.61 7.95
C VAL A 604 8.41 -20.57 6.87
N LEU A 605 7.48 -21.35 6.31
CA LEU A 605 7.71 -22.20 5.15
C LEU A 605 6.93 -21.64 3.98
N ARG A 606 7.60 -21.32 2.87
CA ARG A 606 6.96 -20.78 1.68
C ARG A 606 7.22 -21.67 0.47
N TRP A 607 6.18 -21.97 -0.29
CA TRP A 607 6.29 -22.56 -1.60
C TRP A 607 5.66 -21.62 -2.62
N GLN A 608 6.39 -21.28 -3.68
CA GLN A 608 5.90 -20.45 -4.77
C GLN A 608 6.21 -21.07 -6.12
N ASP A 609 5.21 -21.14 -6.99
CA ASP A 609 5.37 -21.68 -8.34
C ASP A 609 5.66 -20.59 -9.39
N ARG A 610 5.76 -20.99 -10.66
CA ARG A 610 6.01 -20.04 -11.77
C ARG A 610 4.80 -19.17 -12.13
N SER A 611 3.60 -19.58 -11.73
CA SER A 611 2.36 -18.84 -11.95
C SER A 611 2.09 -17.77 -10.89
N GLN A 612 3.05 -17.55 -9.97
CA GLN A 612 2.93 -16.69 -8.80
C GLN A 612 1.94 -17.20 -7.74
N GLN A 613 1.47 -18.45 -7.84
CA GLN A 613 0.73 -19.08 -6.77
C GLN A 613 1.70 -19.37 -5.61
N SER A 614 1.28 -19.10 -4.37
CA SER A 614 2.05 -19.42 -3.18
C SER A 614 1.24 -20.05 -2.07
N ILE A 615 1.92 -20.86 -1.26
CA ILE A 615 1.45 -21.35 0.03
C ILE A 615 2.51 -20.94 1.06
N GLU A 616 2.07 -20.33 2.15
CA GLU A 616 2.89 -19.95 3.29
C GLU A 616 2.33 -20.65 4.54
N LEU A 617 3.24 -21.16 5.37
CA LEU A 617 2.92 -21.76 6.66
C LEU A 617 3.80 -21.07 7.70
N GLY A 618 3.21 -20.22 8.53
CA GLY A 618 3.87 -19.64 9.70
C GLY A 618 3.60 -20.45 10.96
N PHE A 619 4.59 -20.51 11.84
CA PHE A 619 4.44 -21.04 13.19
C PHE A 619 5.35 -20.28 14.16
N GLY A 620 4.84 -20.06 15.36
CA GLY A 620 5.51 -19.29 16.40
C GLY A 620 5.24 -19.89 17.78
N ARG A 621 6.25 -19.87 18.64
CA ARG A 621 6.08 -20.10 20.08
C ARG A 621 7.06 -19.24 20.84
N GLU A 622 6.52 -18.41 21.72
CA GLU A 622 7.26 -17.59 22.66
C GLU A 622 6.84 -18.02 24.07
N ARG A 623 7.80 -18.31 24.93
CA ARG A 623 7.56 -18.64 26.33
C ARG A 623 8.45 -17.74 27.16
N ASP A 624 7.85 -17.09 28.15
CA ASP A 624 8.56 -16.38 29.21
C ASP A 624 8.22 -17.04 30.57
N ALA A 625 8.66 -16.44 31.67
CA ALA A 625 8.39 -16.95 33.02
C ALA A 625 6.90 -17.11 33.34
N ASP A 626 6.05 -16.20 32.85
CA ASP A 626 4.63 -16.11 33.21
C ASP A 626 3.66 -16.22 32.02
N THR A 627 4.18 -16.13 30.79
CA THR A 627 3.38 -16.05 29.55
C THR A 627 3.82 -17.13 28.57
N THR A 628 2.88 -17.67 27.79
CA THR A 628 3.17 -18.56 26.67
C THR A 628 2.29 -18.20 25.50
N THR A 629 2.90 -17.72 24.43
CA THR A 629 2.24 -17.34 23.18
C THR A 629 2.56 -18.37 22.11
N GLN A 630 1.54 -18.86 21.43
CA GLN A 630 1.65 -19.82 20.33
C GLN A 630 0.87 -19.30 19.14
N ARG A 631 1.45 -19.38 17.95
CA ARG A 631 0.82 -18.95 16.70
C ARG A 631 1.04 -19.99 15.61
N ALA A 632 0.05 -20.19 14.76
CA ALA A 632 0.18 -20.97 13.55
C ALA A 632 -0.75 -20.41 12.49
N ASP A 633 -0.22 -20.17 11.29
CA ASP A 633 -0.97 -19.60 10.19
C ASP A 633 -0.70 -20.35 8.87
N ILE A 634 -1.69 -20.29 8.00
CA ILE A 634 -1.64 -20.84 6.65
C ILE A 634 -2.21 -19.78 5.72
N GLN A 635 -1.39 -19.29 4.80
CA GLN A 635 -1.84 -18.42 3.72
C GLN A 635 -1.71 -19.12 2.37
N TRP A 636 -2.76 -19.05 1.57
CA TRP A 636 -2.76 -19.49 0.18
C TRP A 636 -3.13 -18.34 -0.74
N LEU A 637 -2.21 -18.03 -1.67
CA LEU A 637 -2.44 -17.07 -2.75
C LEU A 637 -2.54 -17.84 -4.06
N GLY A 638 -3.74 -17.92 -4.62
CA GLY A 638 -4.01 -18.58 -5.90
C GLY A 638 -3.68 -17.70 -7.11
N ALA A 639 -3.43 -18.33 -8.26
CA ALA A 639 -3.06 -17.66 -9.51
C ALA A 639 -4.10 -16.62 -10.02
N ASN A 640 -5.38 -16.76 -9.61
CA ASN A 640 -6.48 -15.89 -10.01
C ASN A 640 -6.87 -14.88 -8.92
N ARG A 641 -5.90 -14.38 -8.12
CA ARG A 641 -6.15 -13.44 -7.00
C ARG A 641 -7.05 -14.04 -5.90
N GLN A 642 -7.07 -15.36 -5.79
CA GLN A 642 -7.72 -16.06 -4.70
C GLN A 642 -6.84 -15.94 -3.46
N VAL A 643 -7.45 -15.64 -2.32
CA VAL A 643 -6.76 -15.56 -1.04
C VAL A 643 -7.55 -16.37 -0.03
N VAL A 644 -6.86 -17.20 0.74
CA VAL A 644 -7.40 -17.88 1.92
C VAL A 644 -6.33 -17.89 2.99
N ASN A 645 -6.67 -17.32 4.15
CA ASN A 645 -5.83 -17.30 5.33
C ASN A 645 -6.56 -18.05 6.45
N LEU A 646 -5.81 -18.84 7.22
CA LEU A 646 -6.30 -19.49 8.43
C LEU A 646 -5.21 -19.32 9.48
N GLY A 647 -5.50 -18.54 10.52
CA GLY A 647 -4.62 -18.38 11.66
C GLY A 647 -5.21 -18.99 12.93
N TRP A 648 -4.32 -19.30 13.85
CA TRP A 648 -4.60 -19.70 15.21
C TRP A 648 -3.58 -19.05 16.12
N GLN A 649 -4.06 -18.44 17.20
CA GLN A 649 -3.20 -17.91 18.24
C GLN A 649 -3.71 -18.29 19.63
N ARG A 650 -2.77 -18.50 20.55
CA ARG A 650 -3.06 -18.78 21.94
C ARG A 650 -2.08 -18.06 22.83
N GLU A 651 -2.57 -17.42 23.86
CA GLU A 651 -1.78 -16.75 24.89
C GLU A 651 -2.24 -17.23 26.27
N ASP A 652 -1.36 -17.94 26.96
CA ASP A 652 -1.59 -18.42 28.33
C ASP A 652 -0.82 -17.53 29.31
N ASN A 653 -1.55 -16.80 30.17
CA ASN A 653 -0.97 -15.89 31.17
C ASN A 653 -1.22 -16.39 32.59
N ALA A 654 -0.18 -16.39 33.43
CA ALA A 654 -0.22 -16.89 34.82
C ALA A 654 -1.06 -15.97 35.75
N GLY A 655 -2.39 -16.08 35.69
CA GLY A 655 -3.31 -15.42 36.63
C GLY A 655 -4.48 -14.67 36.02
N THR A 656 -4.54 -14.54 34.70
CA THR A 656 -5.65 -13.94 33.95
C THR A 656 -6.36 -14.99 33.07
N ARG A 657 -7.31 -14.55 32.26
CA ARG A 657 -7.92 -15.35 31.20
C ARG A 657 -6.89 -15.62 30.10
N SER A 658 -6.90 -16.83 29.55
CA SER A 658 -6.12 -17.21 28.37
C SER A 658 -6.84 -16.75 27.10
N LEU A 659 -6.09 -16.30 26.10
CA LEU A 659 -6.61 -16.04 24.76
C LEU A 659 -6.42 -17.30 23.92
N ASP A 660 -7.44 -17.76 23.20
CA ASP A 660 -7.33 -18.87 22.25
C ASP A 660 -8.23 -18.55 21.07
N GLU A 661 -7.67 -18.04 19.98
CA GLU A 661 -8.42 -17.52 18.84
C GLU A 661 -8.09 -18.27 17.55
N VAL A 662 -9.10 -18.41 16.70
CA VAL A 662 -8.95 -18.86 15.31
C VAL A 662 -9.54 -17.81 14.41
N ASP A 663 -8.76 -17.39 13.41
CA ASP A 663 -9.17 -16.50 12.33
C ASP A 663 -9.23 -17.26 11.01
N LEU A 664 -10.18 -16.88 10.16
CA LEU A 664 -10.30 -17.34 8.79
C LEU A 664 -10.68 -16.15 7.93
N SER A 665 -9.86 -15.79 6.96
CA SER A 665 -10.19 -14.77 5.95
C SER A 665 -10.03 -15.30 4.53
N LEU A 666 -10.89 -14.84 3.62
CA LEU A 666 -10.90 -15.27 2.23
C LEU A 666 -11.41 -14.19 1.28
N ALA A 667 -10.81 -14.16 0.09
CA ALA A 667 -11.27 -13.41 -1.07
C ALA A 667 -11.30 -14.36 -2.28
N LEU A 668 -12.49 -14.67 -2.78
CA LEU A 668 -12.69 -15.69 -3.81
C LEU A 668 -13.49 -15.14 -5.01
N PRO A 669 -12.94 -15.12 -6.24
CA PRO A 669 -13.71 -14.86 -7.45
C PRO A 669 -14.60 -16.06 -7.76
N VAL A 670 -15.92 -15.90 -7.58
CA VAL A 670 -16.94 -16.92 -7.87
C VAL A 670 -17.25 -16.98 -9.37
N SER A 671 -17.11 -15.85 -10.07
CA SER A 671 -17.19 -15.76 -11.53
C SER A 671 -16.26 -14.66 -12.04
N ALA A 672 -16.17 -14.47 -13.35
CA ALA A 672 -15.45 -13.34 -13.94
C ALA A 672 -15.96 -11.95 -13.50
N SER A 673 -17.16 -11.87 -12.92
CA SER A 673 -17.84 -10.61 -12.56
C SER A 673 -18.27 -10.53 -11.10
N VAL A 674 -18.04 -11.57 -10.29
CA VAL A 674 -18.49 -11.65 -8.90
C VAL A 674 -17.37 -12.20 -8.03
N GLU A 675 -17.07 -11.47 -6.96
CA GLU A 675 -16.09 -11.81 -5.93
C GLU A 675 -16.79 -11.79 -4.57
N VAL A 676 -16.44 -12.75 -3.72
CA VAL A 676 -16.99 -12.87 -2.35
C VAL A 676 -15.85 -12.76 -1.37
N PHE A 677 -16.12 -12.03 -0.29
CA PHE A 677 -15.22 -11.81 0.84
C PHE A 677 -15.82 -12.44 2.08
N GLY A 678 -14.98 -13.05 2.91
CA GLY A 678 -15.38 -13.60 4.19
C GLY A 678 -14.25 -13.47 5.19
N GLY A 679 -14.58 -13.13 6.43
CA GLY A 679 -13.67 -13.07 7.55
C GLY A 679 -14.41 -13.53 8.81
N ILE A 680 -13.76 -14.27 9.69
CA ILE A 680 -14.30 -14.59 11.00
C ILE A 680 -13.17 -14.83 11.99
N THR A 681 -13.22 -14.14 13.12
CA THR A 681 -12.33 -14.36 14.26
C THR A 681 -13.17 -14.87 15.43
N ARG A 682 -12.72 -15.97 16.03
CA ARG A 682 -13.46 -16.63 17.11
C ARG A 682 -12.56 -16.99 18.25
N ASP A 683 -12.94 -16.53 19.44
CA ASP A 683 -12.39 -16.98 20.70
C ASP A 683 -12.96 -18.37 21.05
N LEU A 684 -12.07 -19.36 21.07
CA LEU A 684 -12.34 -20.76 21.38
C LEU A 684 -12.61 -20.99 22.87
N GLU A 685 -12.13 -20.13 23.77
CA GLU A 685 -12.39 -20.24 25.21
C GLU A 685 -13.78 -19.75 25.58
N SER A 686 -14.17 -18.55 25.14
CA SER A 686 -15.52 -18.03 25.38
C SER A 686 -16.57 -18.58 24.42
N HIS A 687 -16.13 -19.22 23.34
CA HIS A 687 -16.96 -19.66 22.22
C HIS A 687 -17.68 -18.51 21.50
N GLN A 688 -17.23 -17.26 21.68
CA GLN A 688 -17.80 -16.07 21.07
C GLN A 688 -17.05 -15.70 19.79
N THR A 689 -17.80 -15.18 18.82
CA THR A 689 -17.21 -14.55 17.64
C THR A 689 -16.84 -13.13 18.02
N THR A 690 -15.56 -12.80 17.92
CA THR A 690 -15.04 -11.46 18.22
C THR A 690 -15.24 -10.55 17.01
N GLU A 691 -14.86 -11.01 15.83
CA GLU A 691 -14.95 -10.26 14.58
C GLU A 691 -15.52 -11.10 13.45
N GLY A 692 -16.12 -10.44 12.46
CA GLY A 692 -16.52 -11.11 11.25
C GLY A 692 -16.87 -10.15 10.13
N LEU A 693 -16.63 -10.63 8.92
CA LEU A 693 -16.76 -9.91 7.67
C LEU A 693 -17.51 -10.81 6.68
N LEU A 694 -18.49 -10.25 5.99
CA LEU A 694 -19.09 -10.86 4.82
C LEU A 694 -19.30 -9.79 3.75
N GLY A 695 -18.73 -10.03 2.57
CA GLY A 695 -18.81 -9.08 1.47
C GLY A 695 -19.11 -9.75 0.14
N ILE A 696 -19.73 -8.99 -0.74
CA ILE A 696 -19.86 -9.35 -2.15
C ILE A 696 -19.54 -8.12 -3.01
N GLN A 697 -18.74 -8.35 -4.03
CA GLN A 697 -18.47 -7.39 -5.08
C GLN A 697 -18.96 -7.94 -6.41
N GLN A 698 -19.67 -7.10 -7.16
CA GLN A 698 -19.98 -7.36 -8.55
C GLN A 698 -19.29 -6.31 -9.41
N SER A 699 -18.49 -6.76 -10.35
CA SER A 699 -17.77 -5.94 -11.32
C SER A 699 -18.32 -6.20 -12.71
N GLY A 700 -18.77 -5.15 -13.38
CA GLY A 700 -19.25 -5.20 -14.75
C GLY A 700 -18.39 -4.37 -15.70
N CYS A 701 -18.80 -4.32 -16.97
CA CYS A 701 -18.17 -3.51 -18.01
C CYS A 701 -18.14 -2.02 -17.63
N CYS A 702 -19.26 -1.46 -17.18
CA CYS A 702 -19.45 -0.01 -17.00
C CYS A 702 -19.80 0.42 -15.56
N HIS A 703 -19.91 -0.51 -14.63
CA HIS A 703 -20.21 -0.24 -13.22
C HIS A 703 -19.62 -1.34 -12.33
N SER A 704 -19.38 -0.99 -11.06
CA SER A 704 -19.04 -1.92 -9.98
C SER A 704 -19.89 -1.57 -8.77
N TRP A 705 -20.30 -2.55 -7.99
CA TRP A 705 -20.86 -2.28 -6.66
C TRP A 705 -20.32 -3.28 -5.65
N ARG A 706 -20.22 -2.82 -4.41
CA ARG A 706 -19.71 -3.58 -3.27
C ARG A 706 -20.69 -3.43 -2.12
N LEU A 707 -20.97 -4.53 -1.46
CA LEU A 707 -21.75 -4.57 -0.23
C LEU A 707 -20.97 -5.39 0.78
N ILE A 708 -20.67 -4.78 1.92
CA ILE A 708 -19.94 -5.40 3.02
C ILE A 708 -20.80 -5.29 4.28
N SER A 709 -20.88 -6.37 5.04
CA SER A 709 -21.32 -6.36 6.43
C SER A 709 -20.15 -6.79 7.28
N ARG A 710 -19.82 -6.01 8.30
CA ARG A 710 -18.88 -6.41 9.34
C ARG A 710 -19.54 -6.37 10.71
N HIS A 711 -19.00 -7.15 11.64
CA HIS A 711 -19.32 -7.05 13.05
C HIS A 711 -18.03 -7.18 13.87
N GLY A 712 -17.87 -6.35 14.89
CA GLY A 712 -16.67 -6.36 15.74
C GLY A 712 -16.98 -5.73 17.10
N PRO A 713 -16.08 -5.85 18.09
CA PRO A 713 -16.29 -5.24 19.40
C PRO A 713 -16.30 -3.70 19.30
N GLU A 714 -17.32 -3.05 19.87
CA GLU A 714 -17.30 -1.61 20.12
C GLU A 714 -16.24 -1.36 21.21
N ARG A 715 -15.04 -0.88 20.89
CA ARG A 715 -13.90 -0.77 21.85
C ARG A 715 -14.12 0.13 23.08
N ASN A 716 -15.31 0.72 23.23
CA ASN A 716 -15.69 1.50 24.40
C ASN A 716 -16.30 0.63 25.53
N ASP A 717 -15.73 0.83 26.72
CA ASP A 717 -16.15 0.38 28.05
C ASP A 717 -15.70 -1.01 28.55
N GLY A 718 -15.00 -0.97 29.69
CA GLY A 718 -14.42 -2.10 30.42
C GLY A 718 -15.39 -3.05 31.11
N ASP A 719 -16.49 -3.42 30.45
CA ASP A 719 -17.31 -4.57 30.85
C ASP A 719 -17.98 -5.21 29.62
N GLY A 720 -17.17 -5.84 28.77
CA GLY A 720 -17.61 -6.62 27.60
C GLY A 720 -18.23 -5.78 26.49
N PRO A 721 -17.46 -5.40 25.44
CA PRO A 721 -17.96 -4.50 24.42
C PRO A 721 -19.16 -5.11 23.68
N PRO A 722 -20.27 -4.38 23.47
CA PRO A 722 -21.30 -4.83 22.54
C PRO A 722 -20.69 -4.97 21.14
N LEU A 723 -21.14 -5.98 20.38
CA LEU A 723 -20.73 -6.13 18.98
C LEU A 723 -21.42 -5.02 18.17
N GLU A 724 -20.65 -4.13 17.56
CA GLU A 724 -21.17 -3.18 16.57
C GLU A 724 -21.31 -3.89 15.22
N GLN A 725 -22.47 -3.73 14.58
CA GLN A 725 -22.67 -4.15 13.21
C GLN A 725 -22.60 -2.94 12.28
N GLU A 726 -21.81 -3.06 11.21
CA GLU A 726 -21.75 -2.06 10.16
C GLU A 726 -22.02 -2.67 8.79
N ILE A 727 -22.83 -1.98 7.98
CA ILE A 727 -23.11 -2.33 6.58
C ILE A 727 -22.64 -1.18 5.69
N LEU A 728 -21.70 -1.48 4.80
CA LEU A 728 -21.11 -0.54 3.84
C LEU A 728 -21.57 -0.86 2.42
N PHE A 729 -21.99 0.16 1.68
CA PHE A 729 -22.32 0.07 0.27
C PHE A 729 -21.58 1.13 -0.54
N GLU A 730 -20.97 0.68 -1.64
CA GLU A 730 -20.27 1.53 -2.61
C GLU A 730 -20.75 1.21 -4.03
N LEU A 731 -21.01 2.26 -4.82
CA LEU A 731 -21.38 2.15 -6.24
C LEU A 731 -20.43 2.99 -7.09
N GLU A 732 -19.73 2.33 -8.00
CA GLU A 732 -18.79 2.94 -8.93
C GLU A 732 -19.37 2.93 -10.36
N LEU A 733 -19.35 4.09 -11.02
CA LEU A 733 -19.74 4.24 -12.42
C LEU A 733 -18.49 4.46 -13.28
N ARG A 734 -18.02 3.39 -13.94
CA ARG A 734 -16.76 3.38 -14.69
C ARG A 734 -16.79 4.41 -15.82
N GLY A 735 -15.80 5.30 -15.84
CA GLY A 735 -15.64 6.33 -16.87
C GLY A 735 -16.42 7.62 -16.61
N LEU A 736 -17.15 7.71 -15.49
CA LEU A 736 -17.76 8.95 -15.01
C LEU A 736 -17.16 9.40 -13.68
N ALA A 737 -17.05 8.47 -12.73
CA ALA A 737 -16.39 8.66 -11.44
C ALA A 737 -15.05 7.90 -11.41
N GLY A 738 -14.11 8.39 -10.60
CA GLY A 738 -12.91 7.61 -10.24
C GLY A 738 -13.28 6.38 -9.41
N ILE A 739 -12.34 5.45 -9.28
CA ILE A 739 -12.47 4.30 -8.37
C ILE A 739 -12.65 4.86 -6.95
N GLY A 740 -13.63 4.34 -6.21
CA GLY A 740 -13.82 4.69 -4.80
C GLY A 740 -12.75 4.01 -3.93
N ASP A 741 -12.19 4.76 -2.99
CA ASP A 741 -11.02 4.35 -2.21
C ASP A 741 -11.36 3.97 -0.74
N LYS A 742 -12.63 3.94 -0.30
CA LYS A 742 -12.93 3.63 1.11
C LYS A 742 -13.00 2.14 1.43
N ILE A 743 -13.62 1.33 0.57
CA ILE A 743 -13.83 -0.10 0.87
C ILE A 743 -12.58 -0.97 0.57
N GLN A 744 -11.77 -0.59 -0.41
CA GLN A 744 -10.64 -1.42 -0.84
C GLN A 744 -9.50 -1.48 0.20
N PRO A 745 -9.05 -0.36 0.82
CA PRO A 745 -8.07 -0.40 1.89
C PRO A 745 -8.54 -1.26 3.06
N PHE A 746 -9.78 -1.06 3.51
CA PHE A 746 -10.40 -1.89 4.54
C PHE A 746 -10.32 -3.40 4.23
N LEU A 747 -10.61 -3.82 2.98
CA LEU A 747 -10.49 -5.23 2.58
C LEU A 747 -9.04 -5.72 2.56
N SER A 748 -8.08 -4.84 2.23
CA SER A 748 -6.66 -5.17 2.25
C SER A 748 -6.13 -5.35 3.66
N ASP A 749 -6.64 -4.60 4.64
CA ASP A 749 -6.25 -4.72 6.05
C ASP A 749 -6.87 -5.97 6.69
N GLU A 750 -8.14 -6.26 6.37
CA GLU A 750 -8.88 -7.40 6.95
C GLU A 750 -8.52 -8.75 6.30
N ILE A 751 -8.00 -8.74 5.06
CA ILE A 751 -7.67 -9.94 4.29
C ILE A 751 -6.23 -9.82 3.79
N ASP A 752 -5.28 -10.30 4.61
CA ASP A 752 -3.87 -10.30 4.24
C ASP A 752 -3.63 -10.98 2.87
N GLY A 753 -2.82 -10.35 2.03
CA GLY A 753 -2.55 -10.77 0.65
C GLY A 753 -3.62 -10.39 -0.37
N TYR A 754 -4.72 -9.74 0.02
CA TYR A 754 -5.74 -9.25 -0.91
C TYR A 754 -5.17 -8.20 -1.87
N LYS A 755 -5.40 -8.42 -3.16
CA LYS A 755 -5.05 -7.48 -4.22
C LYS A 755 -6.32 -7.07 -4.95
N PRO A 756 -6.73 -5.80 -4.91
CA PRO A 756 -7.95 -5.35 -5.55
C PRO A 756 -7.91 -5.51 -7.08
N GLY A 757 -9.10 -5.65 -7.67
CA GLY A 757 -9.26 -5.91 -9.09
C GLY A 757 -9.37 -4.62 -9.87
N ARG A 758 -8.45 -4.43 -10.82
CA ARG A 758 -8.47 -3.29 -11.74
C ARG A 758 -9.59 -3.39 -12.78
#